data_AF-A0A7W9BG18-F1
#
_entry.id   AF-A0A7W9BG18-F1
#
_cell.length_a   1.000
_cell.length_b   1.000
_cell.length_c   1.000
_cell.angle_alpha   90.00
_cell.angle_beta   90.00
_cell.angle_gamma   90.00
#
_symmetry.space_group_name_H-M   'P 1'
#
loop_
_entity.id
_entity.type
_entity.pdbx_description
1 polymer ?
#
loop_
_entity_poly.entity_id
_entity_poly.type
_entity_poly.pdbx_seq_one_letter_code
_entity_poly.pdbx_strand_id
1 'polypeptide(L)'
;MLNAKKLARLSLVAVLLGSSAVPALAASRSTLLAAPKDARAVTVQARGDGVADDTAAIQAAIDAAEGKAGGNIVFLPSGRYRITRTLYIWPGVRVFGVGKTRPVIFLGANTPGFQRGVGNMVFFTGNRPGASVAGPGNLPTPQRVPVPPPTSVPFDPNIADANSGTFYSALSNVDFEIADGNPAAAAVRSHVAQHAFLSHIDFRLGSALAGIYQVGNLGQDLAFHGGRYGILTEKTSPAWQYTLLDATFDGQRDAAIREHEAGLTLSNVQFRNVPVGIEIDQGYGDWLWGKNVRFENVSRAGVIISNENNTYTQVGFENVVATGTPVFARFRESGKTVAGPAPRYRVKEFTYGLTVPALGQIGKFETRMDASPIGSVPRVGDPAIRPFPATSTWANVRDLGAKGDNATDDTGAIQRAIDTRKVVYFPSGFYRVTDTLKLRPDSVLIGLHPGMTQIVLADDTPAYAGVGAPKALMESARGGDAIVTGLGLHTGGTNPRATGLLWRAGERSLVDDVKFQGGHGTILPDGSKFDPYNANHTADADPKKRWDGQYASLWVTDGGGGTFNGLWTPNTYAQAGLYVSNTSTPGHVYEMSAEHHLRAEIVLDGVRNWEFLAPQTEEEAGESRNTVSLEVRNSRDVLFANYHGYRVTRSLQPAPAAVKLYGSSNIRFRNVHVNAESGFSTCDANGCGTYLRASKFPYENAIQDVTRGLAVREREFAVLDVTDAAPAAAPPASMVQVRKLADGFYSIGGGAVDAKGKLFFADRFFHRIHGWSATEGLSIAADAPLDPVNLAVDKSGRLLVLSSDGPAATVYSIKPGDPASIRVIAPTPVAARAGTRVALPSSFWNNGEFRDQYDPATDRFTTLAEMFARDAGTAKATEYRSPDGSLALPAFRVWQQGPGNFIGWRFSDTLDTYGLVTSAVGERVYVANGSENRTYSALVGPGGALTDLKPFSGRGGESVAKGPDGRVYVANGQVFVFNPDGTEAGRIEVPDRPLQLLFGGDDGRTLFILTHHALYAAQP
;
A
#
# COMPACT_ATOMS: atom_id res chain seq x y z
N MET A 1 0.55 -77.02 34.09
CA MET A 1 1.52 -78.06 33.66
C MET A 1 1.18 -78.41 32.21
N LEU A 2 2.06 -78.50 31.21
CA LEU A 2 3.50 -78.21 31.00
C LEU A 2 3.59 -77.72 29.52
N ASN A 3 4.22 -76.60 29.16
CA ASN A 3 5.63 -76.45 28.75
C ASN A 3 6.26 -77.61 27.94
N ALA A 4 7.18 -77.43 26.97
CA ALA A 4 7.58 -76.31 26.09
C ALA A 4 8.81 -76.75 25.25
N LYS A 5 9.25 -75.91 24.28
CA LYS A 5 10.57 -75.90 23.61
C LYS A 5 10.87 -77.00 22.57
N LYS A 6 10.65 -76.69 21.29
CA LYS A 6 11.71 -76.54 20.23
C LYS A 6 11.10 -76.54 18.82
N LEU A 7 10.89 -75.36 18.22
CA LEU A 7 10.87 -75.10 16.76
C LEU A 7 10.56 -73.61 16.51
N ALA A 8 11.57 -72.76 16.65
CA ALA A 8 11.46 -71.31 16.39
C ALA A 8 12.85 -70.66 16.15
N ARG A 9 13.53 -71.03 15.06
CA ARG A 9 14.70 -70.32 14.52
C ARG A 9 14.82 -70.52 13.00
N LEU A 10 14.15 -69.66 12.23
CA LEU A 10 14.53 -69.09 10.92
C LEU A 10 13.31 -68.37 10.32
N SER A 11 13.13 -67.09 10.64
CA SER A 11 12.18 -66.15 10.00
C SER A 11 12.29 -64.76 10.65
N LEU A 12 13.45 -64.10 10.53
CA LEU A 12 13.58 -62.67 10.85
C LEU A 12 14.81 -62.01 10.19
N VAL A 13 14.79 -61.90 8.86
CA VAL A 13 15.76 -61.10 8.09
C VAL A 13 15.01 -60.36 6.99
N ALA A 14 14.44 -59.19 7.29
CA ALA A 14 13.95 -58.19 6.30
C ALA A 14 13.42 -56.87 6.93
N VAL A 15 13.92 -56.40 8.09
CA VAL A 15 13.63 -55.03 8.58
C VAL A 15 14.91 -54.41 9.16
N LEU A 16 15.77 -53.90 8.28
CA LEU A 16 16.92 -53.07 8.65
C LEU A 16 16.68 -51.64 8.17
N LEU A 17 16.01 -50.88 9.04
CA LEU A 17 16.19 -49.44 9.27
C LEU A 17 16.66 -48.61 8.05
N GLY A 18 15.74 -48.35 7.12
CA GLY A 18 15.81 -47.17 6.26
C GLY A 18 15.45 -45.90 7.05
N SER A 19 16.20 -45.62 8.13
CA SER A 19 16.11 -44.34 8.82
C SER A 19 16.76 -43.28 7.93
N SER A 20 15.93 -42.55 7.18
CA SER A 20 16.35 -41.32 6.52
C SER A 20 16.89 -40.36 7.58
N ALA A 21 18.21 -40.21 7.64
CA ALA A 21 18.84 -39.28 8.56
C ALA A 21 18.43 -37.86 8.16
N VAL A 22 17.48 -37.29 8.92
CA VAL A 22 17.20 -35.85 8.87
C VAL A 22 18.52 -35.15 9.18
N PRO A 23 19.07 -34.30 8.29
CA PRO A 23 20.29 -33.60 8.60
C PRO A 23 20.04 -32.76 9.85
N ALA A 24 20.90 -32.92 10.87
CA ALA A 24 20.81 -32.11 12.08
C ALA A 24 21.03 -30.64 11.70
N LEU A 25 19.93 -29.90 11.55
CA LEU A 25 19.97 -28.47 11.28
C LEU A 25 20.77 -27.79 12.41
N ALA A 26 21.69 -26.92 12.03
CA ALA A 26 22.54 -26.22 12.99
C ALA A 26 21.68 -25.43 13.99
N ALA A 27 22.10 -25.38 15.26
CA ALA A 27 21.39 -24.62 16.28
C ALA A 27 21.25 -23.14 15.84
N SER A 28 20.04 -22.59 15.96
CA SER A 28 19.73 -21.24 15.52
C SER A 28 20.55 -20.19 16.30
N ARG A 29 21.12 -19.25 15.56
CA ARG A 29 21.93 -18.17 16.13
C ARG A 29 21.00 -17.03 16.57
N SER A 30 21.10 -16.62 17.83
CA SER A 30 20.38 -15.47 18.37
C SER A 30 21.15 -14.17 18.09
N THR A 31 20.45 -13.15 17.60
CA THR A 31 21.01 -11.79 17.43
C THR A 31 21.03 -11.01 18.74
N LEU A 32 20.08 -11.26 19.63
CA LEU A 32 19.99 -10.65 20.96
C LEU A 32 20.42 -11.63 22.06
N LEU A 33 21.74 -11.81 22.25
CA LEU A 33 22.32 -12.80 23.19
C LEU A 33 21.96 -12.61 24.68
N ALA A 34 21.42 -11.45 25.04
CA ALA A 34 20.91 -11.09 26.35
C ALA A 34 19.91 -9.93 26.20
N ALA A 35 18.93 -9.83 27.11
CA ALA A 35 18.00 -8.71 27.14
C ALA A 35 18.74 -7.39 27.47
N PRO A 36 18.63 -6.35 26.62
CA PRO A 36 19.09 -5.01 26.96
C PRO A 36 18.35 -4.47 28.18
N LYS A 37 19.02 -3.65 29.01
CA LYS A 37 18.40 -3.05 30.21
C LYS A 37 17.38 -1.97 29.81
N ASP A 38 16.11 -2.33 29.73
CA ASP A 38 14.99 -1.39 29.61
C ASP A 38 13.99 -1.60 30.75
N ALA A 39 13.72 -0.53 31.51
CA ALA A 39 12.79 -0.55 32.64
C ALA A 39 11.31 -0.54 32.22
N ARG A 40 11.00 -0.19 30.95
CA ARG A 40 9.64 -0.22 30.40
C ARG A 40 9.30 -1.56 29.73
N ALA A 41 10.30 -2.35 29.34
CA ALA A 41 10.06 -3.68 28.78
C ALA A 41 9.38 -4.64 29.76
N VAL A 42 8.69 -5.65 29.23
CA VAL A 42 8.10 -6.77 29.99
C VAL A 42 8.84 -8.05 29.60
N THR A 43 9.32 -8.83 30.56
CA THR A 43 9.94 -10.14 30.27
C THR A 43 8.95 -11.27 30.56
N VAL A 44 8.71 -12.13 29.57
CA VAL A 44 7.81 -13.29 29.68
C VAL A 44 8.21 -14.21 30.83
N GLN A 45 7.24 -14.56 31.67
CA GLN A 45 7.40 -15.51 32.79
C GLN A 45 6.63 -16.81 32.47
N ALA A 46 7.23 -17.65 31.63
CA ALA A 46 6.66 -18.90 31.12
C ALA A 46 7.66 -20.06 31.30
N ARG A 47 7.21 -21.31 31.19
CA ARG A 47 8.07 -22.48 31.48
C ARG A 47 9.10 -22.74 30.39
N GLY A 48 8.73 -22.63 29.12
CA GLY A 48 9.64 -22.81 27.98
C GLY A 48 10.23 -24.23 27.89
N ASP A 49 9.53 -25.23 28.40
CA ASP A 49 9.98 -26.64 28.47
C ASP A 49 9.57 -27.49 27.24
N GLY A 50 8.78 -26.93 26.34
CA GLY A 50 8.25 -27.59 25.13
C GLY A 50 7.06 -28.51 25.37
N VAL A 51 6.56 -28.59 26.62
CA VAL A 51 5.53 -29.55 27.07
C VAL A 51 4.32 -28.82 27.67
N ALA A 52 4.56 -27.88 28.57
CA ALA A 52 3.53 -27.06 29.19
C ALA A 52 2.94 -26.05 28.20
N ASP A 53 1.65 -25.74 28.36
CA ASP A 53 1.01 -24.70 27.57
C ASP A 53 1.36 -23.32 28.15
N ASP A 54 2.24 -22.61 27.44
CA ASP A 54 2.74 -21.29 27.81
C ASP A 54 1.92 -20.14 27.20
N THR A 55 0.85 -20.44 26.44
CA THR A 55 0.07 -19.42 25.70
C THR A 55 -0.40 -18.28 26.61
N ALA A 56 -0.97 -18.61 27.78
CA ALA A 56 -1.51 -17.61 28.70
C ALA A 56 -0.41 -16.73 29.33
N ALA A 57 0.78 -17.29 29.58
CA ALA A 57 1.90 -16.56 30.16
C ALA A 57 2.55 -15.59 29.16
N ILE A 58 2.62 -15.98 27.89
CA ILE A 58 3.08 -15.09 26.80
C ILE A 58 2.04 -13.98 26.55
N GLN A 59 0.76 -14.32 26.44
CA GLN A 59 -0.30 -13.31 26.23
C GLN A 59 -0.34 -12.29 27.38
N ALA A 60 -0.20 -12.72 28.64
CA ALA A 60 -0.16 -11.82 29.78
C ALA A 60 0.99 -10.80 29.71
N ALA A 61 2.13 -11.17 29.13
CA ALA A 61 3.26 -10.25 28.92
C ALA A 61 2.98 -9.24 27.80
N ILE A 62 2.30 -9.66 26.72
CA ILE A 62 1.87 -8.80 25.62
C ILE A 62 0.80 -7.80 26.09
N ASP A 63 -0.20 -8.26 26.84
CA ASP A 63 -1.24 -7.43 27.47
C ASP A 63 -0.64 -6.42 28.46
N ALA A 64 0.40 -6.80 29.21
CA ALA A 64 1.11 -5.92 30.13
C ALA A 64 2.03 -4.90 29.42
N ALA A 65 2.42 -5.15 28.16
CA ALA A 65 3.15 -4.19 27.33
C ALA A 65 2.19 -3.18 26.67
N GLU A 66 1.04 -3.62 26.18
CA GLU A 66 -0.02 -2.76 25.62
C GLU A 66 -0.64 -1.83 26.66
N GLY A 67 -0.84 -2.30 27.90
CA GLY A 67 -1.31 -1.46 29.00
C GLY A 67 -0.37 -0.30 29.39
N LYS A 68 0.77 -0.14 28.70
CA LYS A 68 1.66 1.02 28.79
C LYS A 68 1.43 1.92 27.57
N ALA A 69 1.15 3.19 27.84
CA ALA A 69 1.22 4.33 26.91
C ALA A 69 2.06 4.06 25.64
N GLY A 70 1.40 4.00 24.48
CA GLY A 70 2.01 3.84 23.15
C GLY A 70 2.36 2.41 22.71
N GLY A 71 2.10 1.41 23.54
CA GLY A 71 2.64 0.06 23.36
C GLY A 71 4.05 -0.06 23.95
N ASN A 72 4.61 -1.28 23.98
CA ASN A 72 5.95 -1.48 24.54
C ASN A 72 6.65 -2.78 24.11
N ILE A 73 7.87 -2.95 24.63
CA ILE A 73 8.76 -4.06 24.35
C ILE A 73 8.40 -5.28 25.23
N VAL A 74 8.32 -6.45 24.61
CA VAL A 74 8.25 -7.75 25.29
C VAL A 74 9.54 -8.54 24.98
N PHE A 75 10.22 -9.01 26.01
CA PHE A 75 11.34 -9.93 25.89
C PHE A 75 10.89 -11.37 26.14
N LEU A 76 11.14 -12.26 25.18
CA LEU A 76 10.90 -13.70 25.27
C LEU A 76 12.23 -14.43 25.49
N PRO A 77 12.54 -14.93 26.71
CA PRO A 77 13.81 -15.60 26.99
C PRO A 77 14.03 -16.88 26.18
N SER A 78 15.27 -17.35 26.04
CA SER A 78 15.57 -18.65 25.42
C SER A 78 14.77 -19.78 26.08
N GLY A 79 13.95 -20.48 25.29
CA GLY A 79 13.08 -21.57 25.72
C GLY A 79 12.28 -22.12 24.54
N ARG A 80 11.57 -23.23 24.75
CA ARG A 80 10.67 -23.82 23.75
C ARG A 80 9.25 -23.72 24.29
N TYR A 81 8.47 -22.78 23.78
CA TYR A 81 7.17 -22.41 24.32
C TYR A 81 6.07 -23.12 23.54
N ARG A 82 5.49 -24.17 24.12
CA ARG A 82 4.35 -24.83 23.48
C ARG A 82 3.11 -23.96 23.66
N ILE A 83 2.38 -23.73 22.58
CA ILE A 83 1.09 -23.03 22.60
C ILE A 83 -0.04 -23.97 22.15
N THR A 84 -1.27 -23.61 22.50
CA THR A 84 -2.49 -24.33 22.07
C THR A 84 -3.56 -23.43 21.45
N ARG A 85 -3.40 -22.10 21.55
CA ARG A 85 -4.31 -21.07 21.05
C ARG A 85 -3.51 -19.91 20.45
N THR A 86 -4.17 -19.07 19.67
CA THR A 86 -3.57 -17.87 19.07
C THR A 86 -3.05 -16.91 20.13
N LEU A 87 -1.85 -16.37 19.89
CA LEU A 87 -1.30 -15.20 20.58
C LEU A 87 -1.63 -13.94 19.78
N TYR A 88 -2.16 -12.91 20.42
CA TYR A 88 -2.50 -11.63 19.81
C TYR A 88 -1.43 -10.59 20.10
N ILE A 89 -0.79 -10.06 19.04
CA ILE A 89 0.13 -8.93 19.10
C ILE A 89 -0.68 -7.64 18.90
N TRP A 90 -0.76 -6.84 19.96
CA TRP A 90 -1.46 -5.56 19.93
C TRP A 90 -0.67 -4.48 19.15
N PRO A 91 -1.33 -3.42 18.66
CA PRO A 91 -0.66 -2.26 18.05
C PRO A 91 0.42 -1.68 18.97
N GLY A 92 1.60 -1.37 18.43
CA GLY A 92 2.73 -0.85 19.21
C GLY A 92 3.40 -1.85 20.16
N VAL A 93 3.03 -3.13 20.17
CA VAL A 93 3.78 -4.14 20.93
C VAL A 93 4.86 -4.77 20.04
N ARG A 94 6.10 -4.76 20.54
CA ARG A 94 7.26 -5.37 19.88
C ARG A 94 7.82 -6.52 20.69
N VAL A 95 7.81 -7.72 20.14
CA VAL A 95 8.29 -8.95 20.78
C VAL A 95 9.68 -9.30 20.26
N PHE A 96 10.65 -9.36 21.17
CA PHE A 96 12.03 -9.73 20.86
C PHE A 96 12.42 -11.00 21.63
N GLY A 97 12.86 -12.03 20.91
CA GLY A 97 13.51 -13.17 21.53
C GLY A 97 14.89 -12.78 22.09
N VAL A 98 15.28 -13.32 23.26
CA VAL A 98 16.54 -12.96 23.93
C VAL A 98 17.22 -14.16 24.60
N GLY A 99 18.55 -14.20 24.53
CA GLY A 99 19.38 -15.21 25.20
C GLY A 99 20.28 -15.98 24.23
N LYS A 100 20.93 -17.03 24.73
CA LYS A 100 21.99 -17.78 24.01
C LYS A 100 21.50 -18.46 22.71
N THR A 101 20.23 -18.84 22.68
CA THR A 101 19.54 -19.40 21.52
C THR A 101 18.25 -18.62 21.29
N ARG A 102 17.74 -18.59 20.05
CA ARG A 102 16.41 -18.04 19.80
C ARG A 102 15.37 -18.85 20.60
N PRO A 103 14.39 -18.21 21.25
CA PRO A 103 13.19 -18.92 21.71
C PRO A 103 12.45 -19.53 20.52
N VAL A 104 11.76 -20.64 20.76
CA VAL A 104 10.94 -21.34 19.76
C VAL A 104 9.48 -21.29 20.22
N ILE A 105 8.57 -20.75 19.42
CA ILE A 105 7.13 -20.93 19.60
C ILE A 105 6.73 -22.24 18.88
N PHE A 106 6.18 -23.19 19.63
CA PHE A 106 5.97 -24.56 19.19
C PHE A 106 4.48 -24.95 19.17
N LEU A 107 4.00 -25.45 18.03
CA LEU A 107 2.71 -26.09 17.90
C LEU A 107 2.87 -27.62 17.92
N GLY A 108 2.31 -28.26 18.95
CA GLY A 108 2.36 -29.70 19.13
C GLY A 108 1.62 -30.47 18.04
N ALA A 109 1.94 -31.76 17.86
CA ALA A 109 1.29 -32.59 16.85
C ALA A 109 -0.21 -32.70 17.11
N ASN A 110 -1.03 -32.57 16.07
CA ASN A 110 -2.51 -32.60 16.15
C ASN A 110 -3.09 -31.62 17.20
N THR A 111 -2.59 -30.38 17.29
CA THR A 111 -3.11 -29.40 18.26
C THR A 111 -4.52 -28.96 17.86
N PRO A 112 -5.54 -29.11 18.73
CA PRO A 112 -6.94 -28.88 18.36
C PRO A 112 -7.19 -27.49 17.76
N GLY A 113 -7.89 -27.45 16.64
CA GLY A 113 -8.25 -26.22 15.93
C GLY A 113 -7.38 -25.91 14.71
N PHE A 114 -6.21 -26.55 14.58
CA PHE A 114 -5.27 -26.34 13.47
C PHE A 114 -5.36 -27.42 12.36
N GLN A 115 -6.46 -28.18 12.31
CA GLN A 115 -6.66 -29.29 11.37
C GLN A 115 -7.36 -28.91 10.06
N ARG A 116 -8.12 -27.82 10.01
CA ARG A 116 -8.96 -27.41 8.87
C ARG A 116 -9.08 -25.88 8.80
N GLY A 117 -9.31 -25.33 7.62
CA GLY A 117 -9.41 -23.89 7.41
C GLY A 117 -8.03 -23.21 7.40
N VAL A 118 -7.92 -22.06 8.05
CA VAL A 118 -6.67 -21.38 8.38
C VAL A 118 -6.68 -21.08 9.88
N GLY A 119 -5.62 -21.47 10.60
CA GLY A 119 -5.46 -21.22 12.03
C GLY A 119 -4.11 -20.60 12.33
N ASN A 120 -4.09 -19.37 12.85
CA ASN A 120 -2.88 -18.61 13.10
C ASN A 120 -2.35 -18.82 14.53
N MET A 121 -1.07 -19.17 14.66
CA MET A 121 -0.38 -19.30 15.95
C MET A 121 -0.14 -17.93 16.59
N VAL A 122 0.33 -16.95 15.81
CA VAL A 122 0.50 -15.55 16.21
C VAL A 122 -0.30 -14.67 15.24
N PHE A 123 -0.99 -13.65 15.76
CA PHE A 123 -1.90 -12.81 15.01
C PHE A 123 -1.65 -11.34 15.40
N PHE A 124 -1.26 -10.50 14.44
CA PHE A 124 -1.19 -9.06 14.62
C PHE A 124 -2.59 -8.45 14.46
N THR A 125 -3.05 -7.66 15.44
CA THR A 125 -4.43 -7.12 15.48
C THR A 125 -4.44 -5.61 15.28
N GLY A 126 -5.58 -5.07 14.84
CA GLY A 126 -5.73 -3.62 14.70
C GLY A 126 -6.03 -2.88 15.99
N ASN A 127 -6.65 -3.54 16.98
CA ASN A 127 -6.94 -3.02 18.32
C ASN A 127 -7.17 -4.20 19.32
N ARG A 128 -7.16 -3.88 20.61
CA ARG A 128 -7.61 -4.77 21.69
C ARG A 128 -9.15 -4.73 21.83
N PRO A 129 -9.83 -5.85 22.17
CA PRO A 129 -11.27 -5.84 22.42
C PRO A 129 -11.67 -4.77 23.44
N GLY A 130 -12.64 -3.92 23.07
CA GLY A 130 -13.14 -2.83 23.92
C GLY A 130 -12.30 -1.54 23.93
N ALA A 131 -11.13 -1.50 23.28
CA ALA A 131 -10.35 -0.28 23.13
C ALA A 131 -10.98 0.69 22.11
N SER A 132 -10.83 2.00 22.31
CA SER A 132 -11.32 3.00 21.37
C SER A 132 -10.38 3.18 20.17
N VAL A 133 -10.90 3.00 18.95
CA VAL A 133 -10.19 3.29 17.71
C VAL A 133 -10.04 4.80 17.53
N ALA A 134 -8.83 5.32 17.75
CA ALA A 134 -8.48 6.67 17.34
C ALA A 134 -8.26 6.71 15.82
N GLY A 135 -9.30 7.06 15.08
CA GLY A 135 -9.24 7.42 13.65
C GLY A 135 -9.46 8.92 13.42
N PRO A 136 -9.20 9.44 12.21
CA PRO A 136 -9.42 10.85 11.88
C PRO A 136 -10.86 11.30 12.20
N GLY A 137 -10.99 12.40 12.94
CA GLY A 137 -12.28 12.94 13.37
C GLY A 137 -12.84 12.40 14.69
N ASN A 138 -12.08 11.59 15.44
CA ASN A 138 -12.33 11.24 16.85
C ASN A 138 -13.75 10.72 17.15
N LEU A 139 -14.33 9.97 16.20
CA LEU A 139 -15.68 9.41 16.31
C LEU A 139 -15.77 8.29 17.35
N PRO A 140 -16.92 8.13 18.05
CA PRO A 140 -17.12 7.01 18.96
C PRO A 140 -17.00 5.68 18.22
N THR A 141 -16.40 4.69 18.89
CA THR A 141 -16.20 3.36 18.33
C THR A 141 -17.51 2.69 17.92
N PRO A 142 -17.53 1.95 16.80
CA PRO A 142 -18.60 1.01 16.58
C PRO A 142 -18.57 -0.04 17.70
N GLN A 143 -19.72 -0.35 18.30
CA GLN A 143 -19.84 -1.36 19.36
C GLN A 143 -19.55 -2.81 18.89
N ARG A 144 -19.14 -2.98 17.64
CA ARG A 144 -18.92 -4.27 16.97
C ARG A 144 -17.70 -4.15 16.07
N VAL A 145 -16.86 -5.19 16.05
CA VAL A 145 -15.77 -5.27 15.08
C VAL A 145 -16.33 -5.43 13.66
N PRO A 146 -15.94 -4.59 12.69
CA PRO A 146 -16.24 -4.85 11.29
C PRO A 146 -15.35 -6.00 10.78
N VAL A 147 -15.96 -6.98 10.13
CA VAL A 147 -15.28 -8.12 9.46
C VAL A 147 -14.14 -8.77 10.26
N PRO A 148 -14.38 -9.28 11.49
CA PRO A 148 -13.35 -9.94 12.29
C PRO A 148 -12.74 -11.14 11.53
N PRO A 149 -11.41 -11.24 11.36
CA PRO A 149 -10.81 -12.30 10.56
C PRO A 149 -11.03 -13.69 11.19
N PRO A 150 -11.51 -14.69 10.42
CA PRO A 150 -12.00 -15.95 10.95
C PRO A 150 -10.90 -16.95 11.39
N THR A 151 -9.65 -16.48 11.50
CA THR A 151 -8.44 -17.31 11.45
C THR A 151 -7.67 -17.40 12.77
N SER A 152 -8.23 -16.89 13.88
CA SER A 152 -7.71 -17.18 15.22
C SER A 152 -8.28 -18.51 15.77
N VAL A 153 -7.57 -19.09 16.74
CA VAL A 153 -7.86 -20.42 17.31
C VAL A 153 -7.95 -20.32 18.84
N PRO A 154 -9.14 -20.49 19.46
CA PRO A 154 -10.45 -20.45 18.81
C PRO A 154 -10.74 -19.08 18.19
N PHE A 155 -11.63 -19.04 17.20
CA PHE A 155 -12.07 -17.78 16.60
C PHE A 155 -12.73 -16.87 17.64
N ASP A 156 -12.31 -15.60 17.67
CA ASP A 156 -12.89 -14.57 18.54
C ASP A 156 -13.42 -13.41 17.68
N PRO A 157 -14.75 -13.22 17.57
CA PRO A 157 -15.35 -12.16 16.76
C PRO A 157 -15.14 -10.74 17.33
N ASN A 158 -14.50 -10.60 18.50
CA ASN A 158 -14.17 -9.32 19.12
C ASN A 158 -12.74 -8.85 18.79
N ILE A 159 -11.96 -9.64 18.06
CA ILE A 159 -10.61 -9.27 17.61
C ILE A 159 -10.73 -8.49 16.29
N ALA A 160 -10.32 -7.22 16.33
CA ALA A 160 -10.27 -6.38 15.15
C ALA A 160 -9.10 -6.74 14.23
N ASP A 161 -9.36 -6.79 12.93
CA ASP A 161 -8.29 -6.81 11.95
C ASP A 161 -7.44 -5.53 12.04
N ALA A 162 -6.19 -5.62 11.61
CA ALA A 162 -5.38 -4.48 11.28
C ALA A 162 -6.07 -3.58 10.26
N ASN A 163 -5.84 -2.29 10.45
CA ASN A 163 -6.24 -1.20 9.57
C ASN A 163 -4.98 -0.40 9.18
N SER A 164 -5.11 0.54 8.24
CA SER A 164 -4.02 1.44 7.82
C SER A 164 -3.38 2.25 8.96
N GLY A 165 -3.95 2.25 10.17
CA GLY A 165 -3.41 2.84 11.40
C GLY A 165 -2.66 1.87 12.34
N THR A 166 -2.38 0.63 11.92
CA THR A 166 -1.81 -0.44 12.76
C THR A 166 -0.28 -0.45 12.67
N PHE A 167 0.31 0.56 13.28
CA PHE A 167 1.75 0.85 13.20
C PHE A 167 2.59 0.11 14.26
N TYR A 168 3.91 0.12 14.04
CA TYR A 168 4.98 -0.22 14.99
C TYR A 168 5.09 -1.67 15.51
N SER A 169 4.07 -2.51 15.42
CA SER A 169 4.13 -3.86 16.02
C SER A 169 5.18 -4.74 15.33
N ALA A 170 6.00 -5.47 16.08
CA ALA A 170 7.07 -6.28 15.49
C ALA A 170 7.28 -7.62 16.23
N LEU A 171 7.83 -8.61 15.53
CA LEU A 171 8.29 -9.87 16.11
C LEU A 171 9.68 -10.20 15.55
N SER A 172 10.67 -10.35 16.42
CA SER A 172 12.06 -10.54 15.99
C SER A 172 12.85 -11.50 16.86
N ASN A 173 13.77 -12.24 16.25
CA ASN A 173 14.68 -13.18 16.90
C ASN A 173 13.95 -14.34 17.63
N VAL A 174 12.81 -14.79 17.08
CA VAL A 174 11.96 -15.88 17.60
C VAL A 174 11.71 -16.92 16.51
N ASP A 175 12.01 -18.19 16.78
CA ASP A 175 11.80 -19.31 15.86
C ASP A 175 10.39 -19.91 15.98
N PHE A 176 9.96 -20.63 14.95
CA PHE A 176 8.69 -21.35 14.92
C PHE A 176 8.87 -22.83 14.57
N GLU A 177 8.17 -23.70 15.30
CA GLU A 177 8.09 -25.14 15.01
C GLU A 177 6.63 -25.59 14.94
N ILE A 178 6.22 -26.19 13.82
CA ILE A 178 4.90 -26.82 13.65
C ILE A 178 5.09 -28.30 13.38
N ALA A 179 4.61 -29.13 14.31
CA ALA A 179 4.61 -30.58 14.15
C ALA A 179 3.47 -31.07 13.23
N ASP A 180 3.51 -32.35 12.86
CA ASP A 180 2.53 -32.97 11.97
C ASP A 180 1.10 -33.02 12.53
N GLY A 181 0.11 -33.08 11.63
CA GLY A 181 -1.32 -33.07 11.99
C GLY A 181 -1.91 -31.67 12.18
N ASN A 182 -1.21 -30.63 11.72
CA ASN A 182 -1.65 -29.23 11.76
C ASN A 182 -1.66 -28.59 10.35
N PRO A 183 -2.32 -29.19 9.33
CA PRO A 183 -2.24 -28.73 7.94
C PRO A 183 -2.90 -27.36 7.68
N ALA A 184 -3.72 -26.85 8.60
CA ALA A 184 -4.31 -25.52 8.52
C ALA A 184 -3.49 -24.44 9.26
N ALA A 185 -2.41 -24.83 9.94
CA ALA A 185 -1.61 -23.88 10.72
C ALA A 185 -0.85 -22.91 9.83
N ALA A 186 -0.86 -21.64 10.21
CA ALA A 186 0.14 -20.65 9.82
C ALA A 186 0.82 -20.10 11.08
N ALA A 187 2.14 -19.87 11.00
CA ALA A 187 2.94 -19.51 12.17
C ALA A 187 2.70 -18.05 12.60
N VAL A 188 2.58 -17.13 11.64
CA VAL A 188 2.29 -15.72 11.88
C VAL A 188 1.30 -15.18 10.85
N ARG A 189 0.25 -14.49 11.31
CA ARG A 189 -0.52 -13.56 10.49
C ARG A 189 0.00 -12.15 10.69
N SER A 190 0.67 -11.59 9.68
CA SER A 190 1.38 -10.31 9.74
C SER A 190 0.71 -9.24 8.88
N HIS A 191 -0.62 -9.19 8.90
CA HIS A 191 -1.40 -8.13 8.27
C HIS A 191 -1.28 -6.85 9.11
N VAL A 192 -0.52 -5.85 8.67
CA VAL A 192 -0.14 -4.63 9.42
C VAL A 192 0.26 -3.45 8.49
N ALA A 193 0.45 -2.25 9.07
CA ALA A 193 0.89 -1.02 8.39
C ALA A 193 2.37 -0.65 8.73
N GLN A 194 2.82 0.60 8.52
CA GLN A 194 4.25 0.99 8.60
C GLN A 194 4.92 0.73 9.97
N HIS A 195 6.26 0.64 9.95
CA HIS A 195 7.13 0.29 11.10
C HIS A 195 6.82 -1.05 11.78
N ALA A 196 6.05 -1.91 11.12
CA ALA A 196 5.79 -3.27 11.56
C ALA A 196 6.60 -4.28 10.73
N PHE A 197 7.29 -5.19 11.41
CA PHE A 197 8.23 -6.10 10.76
C PHE A 197 8.37 -7.47 11.44
N LEU A 198 8.82 -8.44 10.64
CA LEU A 198 9.31 -9.74 11.09
C LEU A 198 10.81 -9.85 10.79
N SER A 199 11.65 -10.23 11.76
CA SER A 199 13.09 -10.42 11.48
C SER A 199 13.82 -11.50 12.28
N HIS A 200 14.84 -12.13 11.68
CA HIS A 200 15.67 -13.15 12.31
C HIS A 200 14.86 -14.38 12.79
N ILE A 201 14.14 -15.05 11.88
CA ILE A 201 13.20 -16.13 12.21
C ILE A 201 13.47 -17.39 11.37
N ASP A 202 13.59 -18.55 12.04
CA ASP A 202 13.56 -19.86 11.39
C ASP A 202 12.15 -20.45 11.53
N PHE A 203 11.47 -20.68 10.41
CA PHE A 203 10.18 -21.34 10.32
C PHE A 203 10.35 -22.82 9.95
N ARG A 204 10.16 -23.74 10.91
CA ARG A 204 10.20 -25.20 10.71
C ARG A 204 8.76 -25.71 10.62
N LEU A 205 8.26 -25.88 9.39
CA LEU A 205 6.81 -25.86 9.13
C LEU A 205 6.12 -27.22 9.12
N GLY A 206 6.85 -28.33 8.92
CA GLY A 206 6.25 -29.68 8.92
C GLY A 206 5.02 -29.77 8.00
N SER A 207 3.87 -30.15 8.57
CA SER A 207 2.59 -30.24 7.85
C SER A 207 1.90 -28.90 7.51
N ALA A 208 2.34 -27.76 8.05
CA ALA A 208 1.64 -26.46 8.01
C ALA A 208 1.23 -25.96 6.61
N LEU A 209 0.25 -25.05 6.59
CA LEU A 209 -0.16 -24.28 5.42
C LEU A 209 0.92 -23.27 5.02
N ALA A 210 1.35 -22.42 5.94
CA ALA A 210 2.34 -21.38 5.68
C ALA A 210 3.22 -21.07 6.92
N GLY A 211 4.35 -20.40 6.70
CA GLY A 211 5.04 -19.67 7.77
C GLY A 211 4.33 -18.35 8.04
N ILE A 212 4.13 -17.54 7.00
CA ILE A 212 3.40 -16.27 7.09
C ILE A 212 2.12 -16.37 6.26
N TYR A 213 0.99 -15.97 6.86
CA TYR A 213 -0.31 -15.83 6.20
C TYR A 213 -0.76 -14.37 6.24
N GLN A 214 -0.90 -13.73 5.07
CA GLN A 214 -1.03 -12.28 4.92
C GLN A 214 0.17 -11.50 5.48
N VAL A 215 0.52 -10.40 4.80
CA VAL A 215 1.82 -9.72 4.97
C VAL A 215 1.70 -8.23 5.24
N GLY A 216 2.84 -7.63 5.57
CA GLY A 216 3.00 -6.25 6.01
C GLY A 216 4.07 -6.15 7.11
N ASN A 217 4.83 -5.08 7.23
CA ASN A 217 5.27 -4.18 6.15
C ASN A 217 6.62 -4.67 5.57
N LEU A 218 7.47 -5.24 6.44
CA LEU A 218 8.82 -5.69 6.12
C LEU A 218 9.12 -7.08 6.70
N GLY A 219 9.78 -7.94 5.93
CA GLY A 219 10.42 -9.18 6.39
C GLY A 219 11.93 -9.15 6.15
N GLN A 220 12.74 -9.61 7.11
CA GLN A 220 14.21 -9.59 6.98
C GLN A 220 14.88 -10.79 7.66
N ASP A 221 15.83 -11.46 7.00
CA ASP A 221 16.57 -12.63 7.55
C ASP A 221 15.59 -13.73 8.04
N LEU A 222 14.78 -14.23 7.11
CA LEU A 222 13.73 -15.22 7.35
C LEU A 222 14.06 -16.54 6.61
N ALA A 223 14.03 -17.67 7.31
CA ALA A 223 14.32 -18.99 6.76
C ALA A 223 13.09 -19.92 6.85
N PHE A 224 12.61 -20.44 5.72
CA PHE A 224 11.41 -21.28 5.62
C PHE A 224 11.76 -22.72 5.23
N HIS A 225 11.52 -23.68 6.14
CA HIS A 225 11.84 -25.08 5.96
C HIS A 225 10.57 -25.95 5.93
N GLY A 226 10.29 -26.57 4.77
CA GLY A 226 9.09 -27.38 4.56
C GLY A 226 7.80 -26.55 4.52
N GLY A 227 6.68 -27.15 4.94
CA GLY A 227 5.36 -26.53 4.82
C GLY A 227 4.75 -26.66 3.41
N ARG A 228 3.50 -26.24 3.24
CA ARG A 228 2.87 -26.17 1.91
C ARG A 228 3.41 -24.97 1.13
N TYR A 229 3.38 -23.81 1.79
CA TYR A 229 3.98 -22.55 1.37
C TYR A 229 4.95 -22.05 2.46
N GLY A 230 5.88 -21.17 2.11
CA GLY A 230 6.65 -20.40 3.08
C GLY A 230 5.86 -19.14 3.47
N ILE A 231 5.38 -18.42 2.46
CA ILE A 231 4.47 -17.28 2.60
C ILE A 231 3.24 -17.52 1.70
N LEU A 232 2.06 -17.24 2.23
CA LEU A 232 0.80 -17.09 1.48
C LEU A 232 0.32 -15.66 1.74
N THR A 233 0.42 -14.78 0.74
CA THR A 233 0.09 -13.35 0.92
C THR A 233 -1.39 -13.06 0.69
N GLU A 234 -1.78 -11.86 1.12
CA GLU A 234 -2.91 -11.09 0.58
C GLU A 234 -2.43 -9.62 0.62
N LYS A 235 -3.26 -8.66 0.18
CA LYS A 235 -2.99 -7.23 0.38
C LYS A 235 -2.53 -6.95 1.81
N THR A 236 -1.56 -6.06 1.96
CA THR A 236 -1.19 -5.49 3.26
C THR A 236 -2.39 -4.69 3.83
N SER A 237 -2.47 -4.48 5.15
CA SER A 237 -3.62 -3.73 5.73
C SER A 237 -3.79 -2.28 5.25
N PRO A 238 -2.80 -1.63 4.61
CA PRO A 238 -3.00 -0.37 3.89
C PRO A 238 -2.99 -0.49 2.36
N ALA A 239 -2.79 -1.69 1.81
CA ALA A 239 -2.56 -1.97 0.39
C ALA A 239 -1.31 -1.29 -0.23
N TRP A 240 -0.29 -0.99 0.60
CA TRP A 240 1.07 -0.69 0.14
C TRP A 240 1.87 -1.99 -0.08
N GLN A 241 3.09 -1.84 -0.58
CA GLN A 241 4.04 -2.91 -0.87
C GLN A 241 4.42 -3.73 0.38
N TYR A 242 4.92 -4.95 0.14
CA TYR A 242 5.60 -5.76 1.14
C TYR A 242 7.02 -6.10 0.67
N THR A 243 8.01 -5.66 1.43
CA THR A 243 9.42 -5.98 1.15
C THR A 243 9.91 -7.17 1.97
N LEU A 244 10.62 -8.09 1.30
CA LEU A 244 11.30 -9.25 1.88
C LEU A 244 12.80 -9.22 1.54
N LEU A 245 13.62 -9.07 2.57
CA LEU A 245 15.07 -8.99 2.49
C LEU A 245 15.73 -10.27 3.05
N ASP A 246 16.82 -10.71 2.42
CA ASP A 246 17.74 -11.72 2.97
C ASP A 246 17.09 -13.05 3.36
N ALA A 247 16.05 -13.49 2.62
CA ALA A 247 15.24 -14.66 2.97
C ALA A 247 15.62 -15.94 2.19
N THR A 248 15.40 -17.10 2.81
CA THR A 248 15.64 -18.42 2.20
C THR A 248 14.43 -19.34 2.31
N PHE A 249 14.05 -20.00 1.22
CA PHE A 249 12.97 -20.97 1.13
C PHE A 249 13.53 -22.32 0.71
N ASP A 250 13.25 -23.38 1.46
CA ASP A 250 13.70 -24.75 1.16
C ASP A 250 12.61 -25.80 1.39
N GLY A 251 12.24 -26.51 0.33
CA GLY A 251 11.41 -27.72 0.40
C GLY A 251 9.91 -27.52 0.65
N GLN A 252 9.34 -26.35 0.33
CA GLN A 252 7.88 -26.15 0.29
C GLN A 252 7.22 -27.09 -0.73
N ARG A 253 6.05 -27.63 -0.39
CA ARG A 253 5.38 -28.68 -1.19
C ARG A 253 4.73 -28.19 -2.48
N ASP A 254 4.27 -26.94 -2.52
CA ASP A 254 3.49 -26.41 -3.66
C ASP A 254 4.24 -25.26 -4.34
N ALA A 255 4.48 -24.18 -3.59
CA ALA A 255 5.27 -23.01 -3.99
C ALA A 255 6.02 -22.42 -2.78
N ALA A 256 7.14 -21.72 -2.98
CA ALA A 256 7.79 -21.02 -1.86
C ALA A 256 6.98 -19.81 -1.39
N ILE A 257 6.51 -18.99 -2.32
CA ILE A 257 5.55 -17.90 -2.08
C ILE A 257 4.32 -18.14 -2.96
N ARG A 258 3.13 -18.16 -2.34
CA ARG A 258 1.86 -17.95 -3.03
C ARG A 258 1.49 -16.48 -2.86
N GLU A 259 1.36 -15.78 -3.98
CA GLU A 259 1.29 -14.33 -4.06
C GLU A 259 -0.13 -13.90 -4.48
N HIS A 260 -0.63 -12.87 -3.83
CA HIS A 260 -1.94 -12.26 -4.01
C HIS A 260 -1.89 -10.78 -3.61
N GLU A 261 -1.69 -9.89 -4.59
CA GLU A 261 -1.75 -8.43 -4.47
C GLU A 261 -0.91 -7.82 -3.32
N ALA A 262 0.27 -8.36 -3.04
CA ALA A 262 1.11 -7.91 -1.93
C ALA A 262 2.04 -6.71 -2.26
N GLY A 263 2.16 -6.32 -3.53
CA GLY A 263 3.21 -5.40 -4.00
C GLY A 263 4.60 -5.97 -3.75
N LEU A 264 4.82 -7.24 -4.11
CA LEU A 264 5.92 -8.04 -3.56
C LEU A 264 7.29 -7.55 -4.02
N THR A 265 8.11 -7.09 -3.07
CA THR A 265 9.49 -6.62 -3.32
C THR A 265 10.50 -7.56 -2.68
N LEU A 266 11.42 -8.14 -3.45
CA LEU A 266 12.43 -9.08 -2.96
C LEU A 266 13.84 -8.55 -3.16
N SER A 267 14.70 -8.65 -2.15
CA SER A 267 16.15 -8.44 -2.28
C SER A 267 16.94 -9.56 -1.61
N ASN A 268 17.89 -10.15 -2.35
CA ASN A 268 18.76 -11.24 -1.87
C ASN A 268 17.98 -12.47 -1.33
N VAL A 269 16.92 -12.87 -2.06
CA VAL A 269 16.06 -14.01 -1.69
C VAL A 269 16.44 -15.29 -2.45
N GLN A 270 16.56 -16.41 -1.74
CA GLN A 270 16.90 -17.72 -2.31
C GLN A 270 15.73 -18.71 -2.22
N PHE A 271 15.38 -19.33 -3.34
CA PHE A 271 14.39 -20.39 -3.47
C PHE A 271 15.07 -21.71 -3.83
N ARG A 272 14.88 -22.74 -3.01
CA ARG A 272 15.61 -24.01 -3.13
C ARG A 272 14.70 -25.23 -3.03
N ASN A 273 14.88 -26.20 -3.93
CA ASN A 273 14.19 -27.50 -3.91
C ASN A 273 12.64 -27.40 -3.87
N VAL A 274 12.06 -26.38 -4.50
CA VAL A 274 10.60 -26.15 -4.55
C VAL A 274 10.03 -26.43 -5.94
N PRO A 275 8.73 -26.75 -6.09
CA PRO A 275 8.13 -26.88 -7.40
C PRO A 275 8.03 -25.52 -8.10
N VAL A 276 7.54 -24.51 -7.40
CA VAL A 276 7.42 -23.13 -7.89
C VAL A 276 8.13 -22.18 -6.93
N GLY A 277 8.85 -21.19 -7.43
CA GLY A 277 9.37 -20.09 -6.61
C GLY A 277 8.23 -19.21 -6.12
N ILE A 278 7.64 -18.44 -7.05
CA ILE A 278 6.53 -17.53 -6.74
C ILE A 278 5.34 -17.85 -7.63
N GLU A 279 4.14 -17.99 -7.04
CA GLU A 279 2.90 -18.28 -7.75
C GLU A 279 1.87 -17.17 -7.50
N ILE A 280 1.70 -16.25 -8.46
CA ILE A 280 0.65 -15.21 -8.44
C ILE A 280 -0.71 -15.89 -8.63
N ASP A 281 -1.71 -15.60 -7.79
CA ASP A 281 -3.02 -16.27 -7.78
C ASP A 281 -3.87 -16.05 -9.04
N GLN A 282 -4.86 -16.92 -9.26
CA GLN A 282 -5.55 -16.98 -10.56
C GLN A 282 -6.52 -15.80 -10.73
N GLY A 283 -6.43 -15.09 -11.86
CA GLY A 283 -7.21 -13.87 -12.10
C GLY A 283 -6.67 -12.62 -11.41
N TYR A 284 -5.51 -12.73 -10.74
CA TYR A 284 -4.83 -11.65 -10.06
C TYR A 284 -3.50 -11.28 -10.74
N GLY A 285 -3.11 -10.02 -10.58
CA GLY A 285 -1.78 -9.50 -10.90
C GLY A 285 -1.13 -8.95 -9.64
N ASP A 286 0.15 -8.62 -9.73
CA ASP A 286 0.90 -7.96 -8.66
C ASP A 286 1.98 -7.05 -9.25
N TRP A 287 2.44 -6.08 -8.46
CA TRP A 287 3.65 -5.31 -8.69
C TRP A 287 4.83 -6.07 -8.07
N LEU A 288 5.29 -7.12 -8.75
CA LEU A 288 6.34 -8.00 -8.26
C LEU A 288 7.71 -7.53 -8.77
N TRP A 289 8.64 -7.19 -7.86
CA TRP A 289 10.03 -6.89 -8.18
C TRP A 289 11.01 -7.78 -7.40
N GLY A 290 11.94 -8.44 -8.09
CA GLY A 290 12.94 -9.29 -7.44
C GLY A 290 14.39 -8.98 -7.84
N LYS A 291 15.18 -8.43 -6.91
CA LYS A 291 16.60 -8.15 -7.11
C LYS A 291 17.50 -9.17 -6.40
N ASN A 292 18.60 -9.56 -7.04
CA ASN A 292 19.59 -10.53 -6.49
C ASN A 292 18.97 -11.89 -6.10
N VAL A 293 17.88 -12.28 -6.77
CA VAL A 293 17.13 -13.51 -6.47
C VAL A 293 17.90 -14.76 -6.91
N ARG A 294 17.67 -15.90 -6.26
CA ARG A 294 18.28 -17.19 -6.62
C ARG A 294 17.23 -18.29 -6.73
N PHE A 295 17.23 -19.04 -7.83
CA PHE A 295 16.38 -20.21 -8.04
C PHE A 295 17.23 -21.47 -8.20
N GLU A 296 17.21 -22.36 -7.22
CA GLU A 296 18.07 -23.55 -7.15
C GLU A 296 17.21 -24.83 -7.06
N ASN A 297 17.22 -25.64 -8.13
CA ASN A 297 16.37 -26.83 -8.31
C ASN A 297 14.86 -26.53 -8.29
N VAL A 298 14.41 -25.47 -8.98
CA VAL A 298 12.98 -25.13 -9.07
C VAL A 298 12.32 -25.84 -10.25
N SER A 299 11.48 -26.83 -9.97
CA SER A 299 11.16 -27.89 -10.94
C SER A 299 10.02 -27.60 -11.93
N ARG A 300 9.09 -26.69 -11.63
CA ARG A 300 7.97 -26.29 -12.51
C ARG A 300 8.16 -24.91 -13.14
N ALA A 301 8.45 -23.89 -12.33
CA ALA A 301 8.70 -22.51 -12.79
C ALA A 301 9.34 -21.64 -11.69
N GLY A 302 10.26 -20.73 -12.05
CA GLY A 302 10.73 -19.69 -11.12
C GLY A 302 9.59 -18.78 -10.66
N VAL A 303 8.80 -18.27 -11.61
CA VAL A 303 7.57 -17.51 -11.37
C VAL A 303 6.40 -18.01 -12.24
N ILE A 304 5.20 -18.10 -11.65
CA ILE A 304 3.94 -18.23 -12.38
C ILE A 304 3.25 -16.85 -12.39
N ILE A 305 3.01 -16.33 -13.58
CA ILE A 305 2.36 -15.04 -13.85
C ILE A 305 0.91 -15.31 -14.26
N SER A 306 -0.03 -14.55 -13.69
CA SER A 306 -1.47 -14.63 -13.95
C SER A 306 -2.01 -13.29 -14.44
N ASN A 307 -3.28 -13.25 -14.84
CA ASN A 307 -3.97 -12.02 -15.29
C ASN A 307 -3.20 -11.29 -16.40
N GLU A 308 -2.84 -12.04 -17.45
CA GLU A 308 -2.08 -11.52 -18.59
C GLU A 308 -2.76 -10.31 -19.26
N ASN A 309 -1.93 -9.37 -19.72
CA ASN A 309 -2.33 -8.13 -20.41
C ASN A 309 -3.24 -7.23 -19.57
N ASN A 310 -3.08 -7.27 -18.24
CA ASN A 310 -3.66 -6.32 -17.29
C ASN A 310 -2.56 -5.36 -16.78
N THR A 311 -2.88 -4.08 -16.61
CA THR A 311 -1.91 -3.07 -16.17
C THR A 311 -1.46 -3.26 -14.72
N TYR A 312 -2.24 -3.96 -13.89
CA TYR A 312 -1.85 -4.33 -12.52
C TYR A 312 -0.91 -5.55 -12.46
N THR A 313 -0.67 -6.24 -13.59
CA THR A 313 0.31 -7.32 -13.67
C THR A 313 1.67 -6.77 -14.14
N GLN A 314 2.54 -6.45 -13.19
CA GLN A 314 3.83 -5.81 -13.43
C GLN A 314 4.94 -6.64 -12.74
N VAL A 315 5.64 -7.46 -13.51
CA VAL A 315 6.56 -8.48 -12.97
C VAL A 315 7.98 -8.22 -13.47
N GLY A 316 8.93 -7.95 -12.58
CA GLY A 316 10.31 -7.62 -12.93
C GLY A 316 11.34 -8.31 -12.04
N PHE A 317 12.51 -8.61 -12.60
CA PHE A 317 13.66 -9.12 -11.87
C PHE A 317 14.98 -8.52 -12.38
N GLU A 318 15.94 -8.30 -11.48
CA GLU A 318 17.31 -7.89 -11.81
C GLU A 318 18.35 -8.78 -11.12
N ASN A 319 19.39 -9.20 -11.85
CA ASN A 319 20.50 -10.05 -11.38
C ASN A 319 20.07 -11.37 -10.70
N VAL A 320 19.27 -12.18 -11.39
CA VAL A 320 18.88 -13.51 -10.90
C VAL A 320 19.95 -14.55 -11.24
N VAL A 321 20.27 -15.44 -10.31
CA VAL A 321 21.05 -16.66 -10.57
C VAL A 321 20.12 -17.87 -10.54
N ALA A 322 20.15 -18.71 -11.57
CA ALA A 322 19.28 -19.87 -11.67
C ALA A 322 20.07 -21.15 -12.02
N THR A 323 19.78 -22.24 -11.30
CA THR A 323 20.35 -23.57 -11.54
C THR A 323 19.31 -24.65 -11.37
N GLY A 324 19.23 -25.59 -12.32
CA GLY A 324 18.19 -26.64 -12.26
C GLY A 324 16.76 -26.11 -12.41
N THR A 325 16.59 -24.91 -12.98
CA THR A 325 15.32 -24.20 -13.15
C THR A 325 15.04 -24.01 -14.65
N PRO A 326 14.46 -25.01 -15.34
CA PRO A 326 14.36 -25.02 -16.80
C PRO A 326 13.35 -24.00 -17.35
N VAL A 327 12.31 -23.67 -16.57
CA VAL A 327 11.33 -22.62 -16.88
C VAL A 327 11.56 -21.48 -15.90
N PHE A 328 11.93 -20.31 -16.41
CA PHE A 328 12.09 -19.11 -15.61
C PHE A 328 10.72 -18.53 -15.24
N ALA A 329 9.91 -18.22 -16.27
CA ALA A 329 8.55 -17.72 -16.10
C ALA A 329 7.55 -18.60 -16.86
N ARG A 330 6.37 -18.81 -16.27
CA ARG A 330 5.22 -19.45 -16.91
C ARG A 330 4.00 -18.54 -16.78
N PHE A 331 3.31 -18.33 -17.88
CA PHE A 331 2.05 -17.61 -17.92
C PHE A 331 0.89 -18.60 -17.72
N ARG A 332 -0.06 -18.28 -16.83
CA ARG A 332 -1.11 -19.22 -16.42
C ARG A 332 -2.20 -19.36 -17.48
N GLU A 333 -2.72 -18.25 -18.00
CA GLU A 333 -3.85 -18.22 -18.93
C GLU A 333 -3.48 -18.71 -20.34
N SER A 334 -2.38 -18.21 -20.91
CA SER A 334 -1.91 -18.60 -22.24
C SER A 334 -1.09 -19.90 -22.26
N GLY A 335 -0.61 -20.37 -21.11
CA GLY A 335 0.33 -21.49 -21.00
C GLY A 335 1.74 -21.21 -21.56
N LYS A 336 2.01 -19.98 -22.03
CA LYS A 336 3.33 -19.56 -22.55
C LYS A 336 4.40 -19.76 -21.48
N THR A 337 5.61 -20.13 -21.90
CA THR A 337 6.78 -20.25 -21.01
C THR A 337 7.95 -19.43 -21.53
N VAL A 338 8.82 -19.01 -20.61
CA VAL A 338 10.11 -18.41 -20.88
C VAL A 338 11.16 -19.33 -20.26
N ALA A 339 11.93 -20.01 -21.11
CA ALA A 339 12.91 -21.01 -20.69
C ALA A 339 14.22 -20.38 -20.20
N GLY A 340 14.89 -21.05 -19.28
CA GLY A 340 16.29 -20.75 -18.96
C GLY A 340 17.22 -21.16 -20.12
N PRO A 341 18.20 -20.33 -20.52
CA PRO A 341 19.06 -20.61 -21.69
C PRO A 341 20.06 -21.76 -21.48
N ALA A 342 20.20 -22.29 -20.26
CA ALA A 342 21.10 -23.39 -19.92
C ALA A 342 20.70 -24.03 -18.57
N PRO A 343 21.28 -25.18 -18.16
CA PRO A 343 21.09 -25.74 -16.81
C PRO A 343 21.57 -24.83 -15.67
N ARG A 344 22.45 -23.87 -15.98
CA ARG A 344 22.93 -22.81 -15.08
C ARG A 344 23.00 -21.50 -15.86
N TYR A 345 22.34 -20.45 -15.39
CA TYR A 345 22.29 -19.16 -16.07
C TYR A 345 22.20 -18.00 -15.08
N ARG A 346 22.57 -16.80 -15.56
CA ARG A 346 22.24 -15.52 -14.93
C ARG A 346 21.22 -14.81 -15.81
N VAL A 347 20.17 -14.28 -15.19
CA VAL A 347 19.26 -13.31 -15.80
C VAL A 347 19.72 -11.93 -15.33
N LYS A 348 20.14 -11.08 -16.27
CA LYS A 348 20.52 -9.70 -15.95
C LYS A 348 19.27 -8.89 -15.65
N GLU A 349 18.27 -8.97 -16.52
CA GLU A 349 16.95 -8.35 -16.36
C GLU A 349 15.86 -9.26 -16.96
N PHE A 350 14.71 -9.35 -16.30
CA PHE A 350 13.46 -9.86 -16.86
C PHE A 350 12.36 -8.85 -16.56
N THR A 351 11.47 -8.59 -17.52
CA THR A 351 10.29 -7.75 -17.30
C THR A 351 9.08 -8.30 -18.04
N TYR A 352 7.91 -8.22 -17.41
CA TYR A 352 6.61 -8.43 -18.02
C TYR A 352 5.61 -7.39 -17.52
N GLY A 353 4.77 -6.88 -18.42
CA GLY A 353 3.71 -5.92 -18.11
C GLY A 353 3.68 -4.77 -19.12
N LEU A 354 2.94 -3.71 -18.79
CA LEU A 354 2.83 -2.54 -19.66
C LEU A 354 4.16 -1.79 -19.70
N THR A 355 4.81 -1.76 -20.86
CA THR A 355 6.08 -1.08 -21.09
C THR A 355 5.84 0.22 -21.86
N VAL A 356 6.22 1.36 -21.26
CA VAL A 356 6.19 2.68 -21.88
C VAL A 356 7.51 2.90 -22.62
N PRO A 357 7.54 2.99 -23.98
CA PRO A 357 8.81 2.97 -24.71
C PRO A 357 9.64 4.25 -24.54
N ALA A 358 8.97 5.39 -24.34
CA ALA A 358 9.58 6.70 -24.10
C ALA A 358 8.55 7.65 -23.45
N LEU A 359 9.03 8.76 -22.87
CA LEU A 359 8.19 9.87 -22.42
C LEU A 359 7.27 10.35 -23.56
N GLY A 360 6.01 10.67 -23.24
CA GLY A 360 5.00 11.09 -24.22
C GLY A 360 4.36 9.97 -25.05
N GLN A 361 4.74 8.69 -24.84
CA GLN A 361 4.14 7.55 -25.53
C GLN A 361 3.18 6.74 -24.64
N ILE A 362 2.30 5.98 -25.29
CA ILE A 362 1.40 5.01 -24.65
C ILE A 362 2.07 3.64 -24.57
N GLY A 363 1.86 2.95 -23.46
CA GLY A 363 2.50 1.67 -23.17
C GLY A 363 1.97 0.51 -24.01
N LYS A 364 2.78 -0.56 -24.10
CA LYS A 364 2.41 -1.84 -24.73
C LYS A 364 2.82 -3.00 -23.84
N PHE A 365 2.01 -4.05 -23.78
CA PHE A 365 2.39 -5.26 -23.04
C PHE A 365 3.52 -5.99 -23.74
N GLU A 366 4.61 -6.24 -23.01
CA GLU A 366 5.80 -6.92 -23.52
C GLU A 366 6.31 -7.96 -22.53
N THR A 367 7.08 -8.94 -23.02
CA THR A 367 7.91 -9.83 -22.20
C THR A 367 9.36 -9.67 -22.67
N ARG A 368 10.27 -9.31 -21.77
CA ARG A 368 11.71 -9.13 -22.06
C ARG A 368 12.54 -9.98 -21.11
N MET A 369 13.64 -10.54 -21.60
CA MET A 369 14.61 -11.29 -20.79
C MET A 369 16.01 -11.15 -21.40
N ASP A 370 16.95 -10.61 -20.63
CA ASP A 370 18.38 -10.65 -20.91
C ASP A 370 19.01 -11.71 -20.00
N ALA A 371 19.41 -12.86 -20.57
CA ALA A 371 19.94 -13.98 -19.82
C ALA A 371 21.08 -14.70 -20.56
N SER A 372 22.06 -15.17 -19.81
CA SER A 372 23.26 -15.84 -20.33
C SER A 372 23.63 -17.09 -19.52
N PRO A 373 24.15 -18.16 -20.17
CA PRO A 373 24.73 -19.30 -19.48
C PRO A 373 25.91 -18.91 -18.60
N ILE A 374 26.11 -19.63 -17.48
CA ILE A 374 27.25 -19.41 -16.56
C ILE A 374 27.98 -20.74 -16.27
N GLY A 375 29.32 -20.70 -16.28
CA GLY A 375 30.14 -21.91 -16.04
C GLY A 375 30.08 -22.41 -14.59
N SER A 376 30.03 -21.47 -13.63
CA SER A 376 29.98 -21.74 -12.19
C SER A 376 28.91 -20.90 -11.51
N VAL A 377 28.29 -21.46 -10.48
CA VAL A 377 27.32 -20.75 -9.65
C VAL A 377 28.06 -19.72 -8.77
N PRO A 378 27.75 -18.41 -8.84
CA PRO A 378 28.34 -17.43 -7.94
C PRO A 378 27.97 -17.72 -6.49
N ARG A 379 28.86 -17.37 -5.57
CA ARG A 379 28.57 -17.28 -4.14
C ARG A 379 27.31 -16.41 -3.92
N VAL A 380 26.55 -16.67 -2.86
CA VAL A 380 25.53 -15.73 -2.36
C VAL A 380 26.22 -14.41 -2.01
N GLY A 381 25.54 -13.29 -2.26
CA GLY A 381 26.04 -11.95 -1.93
C GLY A 381 26.14 -11.71 -0.43
N ASP A 382 26.62 -10.54 -0.05
CA ASP A 382 26.46 -10.06 1.32
C ASP A 382 24.98 -9.67 1.57
N PRO A 383 24.48 -9.77 2.82
CA PRO A 383 23.11 -9.37 3.15
C PRO A 383 22.80 -7.91 2.79
N ALA A 384 21.56 -7.64 2.39
CA ALA A 384 21.06 -6.30 2.11
C ALA A 384 21.14 -5.40 3.36
N ILE A 385 20.82 -5.97 4.54
CA ILE A 385 20.98 -5.29 5.83
C ILE A 385 22.19 -5.85 6.58
N ARG A 386 23.18 -4.99 6.84
CA ARG A 386 24.40 -5.38 7.58
C ARG A 386 24.07 -5.73 9.04
N PRO A 387 24.74 -6.75 9.63
CA PRO A 387 24.49 -7.15 11.01
C PRO A 387 24.92 -6.08 12.02
N PHE A 388 24.15 -5.95 13.11
CA PHE A 388 24.48 -5.09 14.24
C PHE A 388 25.62 -5.67 15.11
N PRO A 389 26.36 -4.81 15.84
CA PRO A 389 27.29 -5.26 16.88
C PRO A 389 26.58 -6.08 17.96
N ALA A 390 27.23 -7.13 18.48
CA ALA A 390 26.66 -8.00 19.50
C ALA A 390 26.21 -7.22 20.76
N THR A 391 25.08 -7.61 21.36
CA THR A 391 24.46 -6.92 22.51
C THR A 391 25.38 -6.72 23.71
N SER A 392 26.37 -7.59 23.91
CA SER A 392 27.40 -7.46 24.95
C SER A 392 28.31 -6.22 24.80
N THR A 393 28.32 -5.58 23.63
CA THR A 393 29.11 -4.37 23.35
C THR A 393 28.34 -3.07 23.60
N TRP A 394 27.04 -3.15 23.87
CA TRP A 394 26.15 -1.99 23.93
C TRP A 394 26.29 -1.25 25.26
N ALA A 395 26.68 0.03 25.22
CA ALA A 395 26.69 0.88 26.39
C ALA A 395 25.33 1.58 26.56
N ASN A 396 24.62 1.33 27.67
CA ASN A 396 23.35 1.99 27.94
C ASN A 396 23.57 3.48 28.24
N VAL A 397 22.87 4.37 27.51
CA VAL A 397 23.04 5.82 27.62
C VAL A 397 22.65 6.38 29.01
N ARG A 398 21.75 5.70 29.74
CA ARG A 398 21.40 6.06 31.12
C ARG A 398 22.51 5.76 32.12
N ASP A 399 23.24 4.66 31.92
CA ASP A 399 24.45 4.33 32.70
C ASP A 399 25.59 5.36 32.44
N LEU A 400 25.45 6.21 31.41
CA LEU A 400 26.36 7.32 31.05
C LEU A 400 25.81 8.72 31.40
N GLY A 401 24.66 8.77 32.08
CA GLY A 401 24.14 9.98 32.73
C GLY A 401 22.85 10.56 32.14
N ALA A 402 22.42 10.15 30.95
CA ALA A 402 21.18 10.62 30.33
C ALA A 402 19.94 10.14 31.10
N LYS A 403 18.82 10.87 31.01
CA LYS A 403 17.58 10.56 31.74
C LYS A 403 16.51 9.98 30.82
N GLY A 404 16.24 10.61 29.68
CA GLY A 404 15.14 10.24 28.79
C GLY A 404 13.76 10.47 29.42
N ASP A 405 13.62 11.57 30.17
CA ASP A 405 12.44 11.95 30.98
C ASP A 405 11.59 13.10 30.38
N ASN A 406 11.92 13.53 29.16
CA ASN A 406 11.38 14.71 28.45
C ASN A 406 11.57 16.08 29.16
N ALA A 407 12.30 16.14 30.27
CA ALA A 407 12.47 17.36 31.07
C ALA A 407 13.93 17.81 31.10
N THR A 408 14.84 16.88 31.45
CA THR A 408 16.28 17.07 31.54
C THR A 408 16.89 17.30 30.17
N ASP A 409 17.78 18.28 30.03
CA ASP A 409 18.61 18.45 28.84
C ASP A 409 19.71 17.37 28.84
N ASP A 410 19.50 16.33 28.03
CA ASP A 410 20.40 15.19 27.90
C ASP A 410 21.52 15.43 26.87
N THR A 411 21.56 16.59 26.17
CA THR A 411 22.49 16.87 25.06
C THR A 411 23.94 16.54 25.44
N GLY A 412 24.40 17.10 26.57
CA GLY A 412 25.78 16.91 27.02
C GLY A 412 26.07 15.49 27.52
N ALA A 413 25.07 14.73 27.98
CA ALA A 413 25.25 13.33 28.39
C ALA A 413 25.33 12.40 27.17
N ILE A 414 24.44 12.60 26.19
CA ILE A 414 24.42 11.84 24.95
C ILE A 414 25.68 12.12 24.13
N GLN A 415 26.10 13.39 24.02
CA GLN A 415 27.37 13.83 23.41
C GLN A 415 28.62 13.55 24.29
N ARG A 416 28.49 12.75 25.36
CA ARG A 416 29.64 12.02 25.93
C ARG A 416 29.58 10.51 25.66
N ALA A 417 28.38 9.94 25.46
CA ALA A 417 28.22 8.52 25.13
C ALA A 417 28.76 8.20 23.73
N ILE A 418 28.23 8.89 22.72
CA ILE A 418 29.04 9.41 21.61
C ILE A 418 29.84 10.55 22.26
N ASP A 419 31.16 10.66 22.32
CA ASP A 419 32.20 9.99 21.54
C ASP A 419 32.96 8.88 22.30
N THR A 420 32.65 8.58 23.56
CA THR A 420 33.43 7.59 24.35
C THR A 420 33.11 6.12 24.04
N ARG A 421 31.94 5.81 23.45
CA ARG A 421 31.44 4.44 23.19
C ARG A 421 31.01 4.27 21.74
N LYS A 422 31.58 3.30 21.04
CA LYS A 422 31.19 3.00 19.64
C LYS A 422 29.69 2.71 19.53
N VAL A 423 29.19 1.84 20.42
CA VAL A 423 27.80 1.37 20.44
C VAL A 423 27.08 1.96 21.65
N VAL A 424 26.03 2.74 21.40
CA VAL A 424 25.20 3.38 22.42
C VAL A 424 23.77 2.87 22.29
N TYR A 425 23.26 2.27 23.37
CA TYR A 425 21.90 1.78 23.47
C TYR A 425 21.02 2.78 24.23
N PHE A 426 19.88 3.12 23.63
CA PHE A 426 18.84 3.97 24.19
C PHE A 426 17.67 3.08 24.64
N PRO A 427 17.47 2.89 25.96
CA PRO A 427 16.22 2.31 26.46
C PRO A 427 15.05 3.28 26.26
N SER A 428 13.83 2.76 26.32
CA SER A 428 12.59 3.52 26.15
C SER A 428 12.55 4.78 27.03
N GLY A 429 12.32 5.92 26.41
CA GLY A 429 12.43 7.26 27.00
C GLY A 429 12.38 8.37 25.94
N PHE A 430 12.21 9.60 26.42
CA PHE A 430 12.13 10.81 25.61
C PHE A 430 13.32 11.70 25.97
N TYR A 431 14.35 11.68 25.13
CA TYR A 431 15.65 12.28 25.36
C TYR A 431 15.64 13.70 24.81
N ARG A 432 15.36 14.68 25.68
CA ARG A 432 15.31 16.08 25.28
C ARG A 432 16.73 16.61 25.05
N VAL A 433 16.93 17.30 23.93
CA VAL A 433 18.19 17.98 23.60
C VAL A 433 17.94 19.44 23.19
N THR A 434 19.00 20.24 23.18
CA THR A 434 19.00 21.68 22.86
C THR A 434 20.02 22.07 21.78
N ASP A 435 20.94 21.17 21.44
CA ASP A 435 21.94 21.33 20.38
C ASP A 435 22.08 20.03 19.55
N THR A 436 22.84 20.09 18.45
CA THR A 436 23.05 19.00 17.50
C THR A 436 23.88 17.86 18.09
N LEU A 437 23.36 16.63 18.04
CA LEU A 437 24.12 15.42 18.37
C LEU A 437 25.01 15.00 17.19
N LYS A 438 26.32 15.05 17.35
CA LYS A 438 27.33 14.72 16.34
C LYS A 438 27.80 13.29 16.46
N LEU A 439 27.70 12.53 15.37
CA LEU A 439 28.17 11.15 15.29
C LEU A 439 29.63 11.09 14.85
N ARG A 440 30.35 10.08 15.32
CA ARG A 440 31.64 9.67 14.76
C ARG A 440 31.43 8.89 13.46
N PRO A 441 32.47 8.74 12.61
CA PRO A 441 32.43 7.91 11.42
C PRO A 441 31.96 6.47 11.67
N ASP A 442 32.12 5.95 12.88
CA ASP A 442 31.83 4.55 13.23
C ASP A 442 30.78 4.39 14.35
N SER A 443 30.06 5.46 14.69
CA SER A 443 28.98 5.46 15.70
C SER A 443 27.89 4.44 15.38
N VAL A 444 27.42 3.72 16.39
CA VAL A 444 26.25 2.85 16.32
C VAL A 444 25.26 3.25 17.42
N LEU A 445 24.10 3.79 17.05
CA LEU A 445 23.04 4.16 17.97
C LEU A 445 21.85 3.19 17.79
N ILE A 446 21.38 2.62 18.90
CA ILE A 446 20.36 1.56 18.88
C ILE A 446 19.24 1.89 19.87
N GLY A 447 18.03 2.06 19.38
CA GLY A 447 16.78 1.85 20.13
C GLY A 447 16.13 0.52 19.71
N LEU A 448 14.96 0.21 20.28
CA LEU A 448 14.16 -0.98 19.91
C LEU A 448 12.71 -0.64 19.54
N HIS A 449 12.33 0.63 19.65
CA HIS A 449 10.96 1.08 19.40
C HIS A 449 10.95 2.59 19.10
N PRO A 450 10.86 3.03 17.83
CA PRO A 450 10.98 4.44 17.46
C PRO A 450 9.83 5.31 17.99
N GLY A 451 8.66 4.71 18.24
CA GLY A 451 7.56 5.37 18.95
C GLY A 451 7.83 5.67 20.44
N MET A 452 8.66 4.88 21.12
CA MET A 452 8.86 4.93 22.58
C MET A 452 10.29 5.29 23.02
N THR A 453 11.21 5.39 22.06
CA THR A 453 12.60 5.77 22.24
C THR A 453 12.88 6.95 21.32
N GLN A 454 12.63 8.17 21.80
CA GLN A 454 12.66 9.38 20.97
C GLN A 454 13.76 10.34 21.42
N ILE A 455 14.46 10.94 20.46
CA ILE A 455 15.30 12.13 20.67
C ILE A 455 14.44 13.34 20.28
N VAL A 456 14.33 14.32 21.17
CA VAL A 456 13.29 15.36 21.11
C VAL A 456 13.89 16.76 21.22
N LEU A 457 13.55 17.64 20.28
CA LEU A 457 13.65 19.08 20.46
C LEU A 457 12.34 19.61 21.07
N ALA A 458 12.47 20.53 22.03
CA ALA A 458 11.31 21.30 22.46
C ALA A 458 10.97 22.38 21.41
N ASP A 459 9.71 22.77 21.34
CA ASP A 459 9.31 23.99 20.64
C ASP A 459 10.10 25.21 21.18
N ASP A 460 10.31 26.20 20.30
CA ASP A 460 11.03 27.45 20.55
C ASP A 460 12.49 27.25 21.05
N THR A 461 13.18 26.18 20.63
CA THR A 461 14.58 25.91 21.04
C THR A 461 15.53 26.95 20.41
N PRO A 462 16.24 27.79 21.19
CA PRO A 462 16.94 28.97 20.67
C PRO A 462 17.96 28.70 19.56
N ALA A 463 18.64 27.55 19.59
CA ALA A 463 19.65 27.20 18.60
C ALA A 463 19.07 26.89 17.20
N TYR A 464 17.77 26.60 17.10
CA TYR A 464 17.05 26.22 15.88
C TYR A 464 16.07 27.32 15.40
N ALA A 465 16.03 28.46 16.08
CA ALA A 465 15.19 29.60 15.74
C ALA A 465 15.79 30.51 14.65
N GLY A 466 14.93 31.36 14.08
CA GLY A 466 15.32 32.41 13.13
C GLY A 466 15.59 31.92 11.70
N VAL A 467 16.01 32.83 10.83
CA VAL A 467 16.40 32.52 9.44
C VAL A 467 17.86 32.08 9.41
N GLY A 468 18.14 30.95 8.79
CA GLY A 468 19.52 30.49 8.58
C GLY A 468 19.58 29.08 8.01
N ALA A 469 20.81 28.63 7.73
CA ALA A 469 21.10 27.28 7.27
C ALA A 469 20.47 26.18 8.18
N PRO A 470 20.18 24.98 7.62
CA PRO A 470 19.73 23.83 8.38
C PRO A 470 20.60 23.59 9.61
N LYS A 471 19.95 23.16 10.69
CA LYS A 471 20.60 22.67 11.89
C LYS A 471 19.99 21.31 12.22
N ALA A 472 20.83 20.29 12.25
CA ALA A 472 20.37 18.93 12.47
C ALA A 472 20.13 18.67 13.96
N LEU A 473 19.09 17.90 14.26
CA LEU A 473 18.94 17.25 15.56
C LEU A 473 20.04 16.20 15.76
N MET A 474 20.29 15.39 14.72
CA MET A 474 21.43 14.46 14.65
C MET A 474 22.23 14.67 13.37
N GLU A 475 23.55 14.78 13.47
CA GLU A 475 24.48 15.04 12.36
C GLU A 475 25.55 13.95 12.30
N SER A 476 25.61 13.22 11.19
CA SER A 476 26.66 12.21 10.98
C SER A 476 27.99 12.83 10.52
N ALA A 477 29.10 12.14 10.83
CA ALA A 477 30.39 12.44 10.20
C ALA A 477 30.32 12.24 8.68
N ARG A 478 31.21 12.92 7.95
CA ARG A 478 31.38 12.73 6.51
C ARG A 478 32.15 11.43 6.25
N GLY A 479 31.59 10.54 5.43
CA GLY A 479 32.10 9.19 5.25
C GLY A 479 31.96 8.32 6.52
N GLY A 480 32.64 7.18 6.55
CA GLY A 480 32.47 6.19 7.62
C GLY A 480 31.30 5.24 7.38
N ASP A 481 30.95 4.45 8.40
CA ASP A 481 30.04 3.32 8.34
C ASP A 481 29.02 3.29 9.49
N ALA A 482 28.67 4.48 10.00
CA ALA A 482 27.77 4.68 11.13
C ALA A 482 26.40 4.01 10.95
N ILE A 483 25.78 3.62 12.08
CA ILE A 483 24.48 2.97 12.14
C ILE A 483 23.55 3.74 13.08
N VAL A 484 22.32 4.00 12.67
CA VAL A 484 21.24 4.52 13.53
C VAL A 484 20.02 3.62 13.34
N THR A 485 19.57 2.95 14.40
CA THR A 485 18.40 2.04 14.32
C THR A 485 17.41 2.17 15.48
N GLY A 486 16.12 1.99 15.20
CA GLY A 486 15.05 1.85 16.21
C GLY A 486 14.73 3.10 17.04
N LEU A 487 15.05 4.30 16.51
CA LEU A 487 14.89 5.60 17.18
C LEU A 487 13.82 6.46 16.52
N GLY A 488 13.07 7.21 17.34
CA GLY A 488 12.26 8.34 16.88
C GLY A 488 13.03 9.65 16.93
N LEU A 489 12.88 10.49 15.92
CA LEU A 489 13.48 11.83 15.87
C LEU A 489 12.37 12.87 15.79
N HIS A 490 12.22 13.71 16.83
CA HIS A 490 11.15 14.71 16.92
C HIS A 490 11.74 16.12 16.97
N THR A 491 11.41 16.95 15.97
CA THR A 491 11.96 18.31 15.82
C THR A 491 11.07 19.42 16.41
N GLY A 492 9.93 19.08 17.01
CA GLY A 492 8.90 20.05 17.40
C GLY A 492 8.16 20.63 16.17
N GLY A 493 7.30 21.62 16.39
CA GLY A 493 6.59 22.37 15.35
C GLY A 493 7.15 23.77 15.08
N THR A 494 7.77 24.44 16.06
CA THR A 494 8.19 25.85 15.95
C THR A 494 9.71 26.08 15.76
N ASN A 495 10.47 25.05 15.36
CA ASN A 495 11.92 25.13 15.15
C ASN A 495 12.31 25.26 13.67
N PRO A 496 12.24 26.45 13.04
CA PRO A 496 12.29 26.61 11.59
C PRO A 496 13.58 26.15 10.90
N ARG A 497 14.68 26.04 11.65
CA ARG A 497 15.97 25.56 11.10
C ARG A 497 16.19 24.07 11.29
N ALA A 498 15.29 23.35 11.95
CA ALA A 498 15.47 21.94 12.24
C ALA A 498 15.44 21.06 10.99
N THR A 499 16.29 20.04 10.99
CA THR A 499 16.20 18.81 10.18
C THR A 499 16.44 17.63 11.13
N GLY A 500 15.73 16.52 10.98
CA GLY A 500 15.79 15.40 11.93
C GLY A 500 17.15 14.69 11.90
N LEU A 501 17.60 14.31 10.70
CA LEU A 501 18.88 13.64 10.50
C LEU A 501 19.60 14.24 9.29
N LEU A 502 20.80 14.78 9.52
CA LEU A 502 21.73 15.20 8.47
C LEU A 502 22.76 14.10 8.23
N TRP A 503 22.58 13.39 7.12
CA TRP A 503 23.37 12.22 6.75
C TRP A 503 24.45 12.54 5.72
N ARG A 504 25.70 12.22 6.06
CA ARG A 504 26.90 12.36 5.23
C ARG A 504 27.79 11.12 5.31
N ALA A 505 27.32 10.06 5.99
CA ALA A 505 28.08 8.84 6.17
C ALA A 505 28.18 8.05 4.84
N GLY A 506 29.17 7.17 4.73
CA GLY A 506 29.53 6.52 3.47
C GLY A 506 28.62 5.35 3.08
N GLU A 507 28.94 4.75 1.94
CA GLU A 507 28.27 3.59 1.31
C GLU A 507 28.01 2.39 2.26
N ARG A 508 28.80 2.24 3.33
CA ARG A 508 28.64 1.13 4.29
C ARG A 508 27.75 1.46 5.49
N SER A 509 27.26 2.70 5.59
CA SER A 509 26.45 3.18 6.71
C SER A 509 24.99 2.69 6.60
N LEU A 510 24.24 2.76 7.71
CA LEU A 510 22.86 2.22 7.81
C LEU A 510 21.96 3.14 8.64
N VAL A 511 20.77 3.44 8.11
CA VAL A 511 19.64 4.01 8.86
C VAL A 511 18.46 3.03 8.75
N ASP A 512 17.93 2.56 9.87
CA ASP A 512 17.07 1.37 9.90
C ASP A 512 15.97 1.50 10.97
N ASP A 513 14.69 1.26 10.65
CA ASP A 513 13.59 1.39 11.63
C ASP A 513 13.60 2.74 12.40
N VAL A 514 14.00 3.82 11.73
CA VAL A 514 13.97 5.19 12.26
C VAL A 514 12.70 5.91 11.80
N LYS A 515 11.95 6.47 12.76
CA LYS A 515 10.77 7.33 12.48
C LYS A 515 11.08 8.79 12.68
N PHE A 516 10.63 9.63 11.76
CA PHE A 516 10.62 11.08 11.94
C PHE A 516 9.24 11.50 12.45
N GLN A 517 9.21 12.07 13.64
CA GLN A 517 8.00 12.43 14.39
C GLN A 517 7.60 13.87 14.08
N GLY A 518 6.30 14.17 14.13
CA GLY A 518 5.77 15.52 13.88
C GLY A 518 4.36 15.56 13.27
N GLY A 519 3.84 14.42 12.80
CA GLY A 519 2.49 14.24 12.28
C GLY A 519 1.95 12.85 12.62
N HIS A 520 1.28 12.20 11.68
CA HIS A 520 0.57 10.93 11.90
C HIS A 520 1.41 9.83 12.58
N GLY A 521 0.71 9.02 13.40
CA GLY A 521 1.30 7.96 14.21
C GLY A 521 2.27 8.40 15.32
N THR A 522 2.57 9.70 15.48
CA THR A 522 3.48 10.18 16.52
C THR A 522 2.88 9.94 17.91
N ILE A 523 3.70 9.37 18.81
CA ILE A 523 3.34 9.11 20.21
C ILE A 523 3.97 10.19 21.08
N LEU A 524 3.18 10.84 21.92
CA LEU A 524 3.62 11.88 22.83
C LEU A 524 4.15 11.30 24.16
N PRO A 525 4.92 12.07 24.97
CA PRO A 525 5.50 11.60 26.23
C PRO A 525 4.50 11.05 27.27
N ASP A 526 3.25 11.51 27.22
CA ASP A 526 2.14 11.03 28.07
C ASP A 526 1.46 9.76 27.54
N GLY A 527 1.80 9.32 26.32
CA GLY A 527 1.21 8.17 25.64
C GLY A 527 0.07 8.48 24.69
N SER A 528 -0.37 9.75 24.60
CA SER A 528 -1.39 10.16 23.63
C SER A 528 -0.83 10.13 22.20
N LYS A 529 -1.72 9.99 21.21
CA LYS A 529 -1.36 10.17 19.79
C LYS A 529 -1.38 11.67 19.47
N PHE A 530 -0.38 12.13 18.74
CA PHE A 530 -0.36 13.49 18.21
C PHE A 530 -1.42 13.65 17.10
N ASP A 531 -2.06 14.82 17.07
CA ASP A 531 -2.99 15.25 16.04
C ASP A 531 -2.45 16.57 15.43
N PRO A 532 -2.08 16.60 14.13
CA PRO A 532 -1.53 17.80 13.50
C PRO A 532 -2.60 18.85 13.13
N TYR A 533 -3.88 18.63 13.47
CA TYR A 533 -4.99 19.42 12.96
C TYR A 533 -5.73 20.29 13.99
N ASN A 534 -6.22 21.42 13.50
CA ASN A 534 -7.36 22.14 14.05
C ASN A 534 -8.69 21.45 13.68
N ALA A 535 -9.80 21.91 14.28
CA ALA A 535 -11.10 21.25 14.20
C ALA A 535 -11.73 21.14 12.78
N ASN A 536 -11.16 21.78 11.75
CA ASN A 536 -11.60 21.67 10.36
C ASN A 536 -10.49 21.18 9.40
N HIS A 537 -9.37 20.66 9.92
CA HIS A 537 -8.27 20.09 9.14
C HIS A 537 -7.66 21.05 8.11
N THR A 538 -7.44 22.31 8.50
CA THR A 538 -6.86 23.36 7.63
C THR A 538 -5.49 23.90 8.05
N ALA A 539 -5.10 23.68 9.31
CA ALA A 539 -3.82 24.06 9.90
C ALA A 539 -3.64 23.29 11.22
N ASP A 540 -2.52 23.50 11.92
CA ASP A 540 -2.33 23.09 13.31
C ASP A 540 -3.33 23.79 14.27
N ALA A 541 -3.60 23.18 15.42
CA ALA A 541 -4.39 23.76 16.49
C ALA A 541 -3.64 24.89 17.25
N ASP A 542 -2.31 24.82 17.34
CA ASP A 542 -1.45 25.92 17.79
C ASP A 542 -1.03 26.78 16.58
N PRO A 543 -1.52 28.04 16.45
CA PRO A 543 -1.20 28.89 15.32
C PRO A 543 0.28 29.30 15.21
N LYS A 544 1.13 29.01 16.22
CA LYS A 544 2.58 29.13 16.10
C LYS A 544 3.21 28.04 15.24
N LYS A 545 2.58 26.86 15.20
CA LYS A 545 3.10 25.67 14.51
C LYS A 545 2.70 25.74 13.04
N ARG A 546 3.67 26.13 12.21
CA ARG A 546 3.47 26.26 10.77
C ARG A 546 3.91 24.98 10.08
N TRP A 547 2.97 24.31 9.41
CA TRP A 547 3.28 23.32 8.38
C TRP A 547 4.24 23.93 7.33
N ASP A 548 5.09 23.12 6.69
CA ASP A 548 6.21 23.64 5.85
C ASP A 548 7.10 24.66 6.60
N GLY A 549 7.24 24.51 7.92
CA GLY A 549 8.01 25.38 8.79
C GLY A 549 9.51 25.10 8.79
N GLN A 550 9.92 23.88 8.46
CA GLN A 550 11.24 23.29 8.76
C GLN A 550 11.94 22.72 7.51
N TYR A 551 13.23 22.41 7.63
CA TYR A 551 13.95 21.67 6.59
C TYR A 551 13.48 20.20 6.53
N ALA A 552 14.03 19.42 5.59
CA ALA A 552 13.61 18.03 5.38
C ALA A 552 13.76 17.17 6.64
N SER A 553 12.91 16.15 6.79
CA SER A 553 12.97 15.20 7.91
C SER A 553 14.31 14.45 7.91
N LEU A 554 14.65 13.82 6.79
CA LEU A 554 15.96 13.24 6.50
C LEU A 554 16.62 14.01 5.36
N TRP A 555 17.83 14.54 5.58
CA TRP A 555 18.64 15.15 4.54
C TRP A 555 19.97 14.39 4.37
N VAL A 556 20.12 13.70 3.24
CA VAL A 556 21.38 13.08 2.81
C VAL A 556 22.15 14.04 1.89
N THR A 557 23.39 14.38 2.22
CA THR A 557 24.19 15.35 1.45
C THR A 557 25.70 15.19 1.59
N ASP A 558 26.47 16.02 0.90
CA ASP A 558 27.95 16.12 0.99
C ASP A 558 28.66 14.75 0.84
N GLY A 559 28.27 13.99 -0.18
CA GLY A 559 28.79 12.64 -0.42
C GLY A 559 28.22 11.55 0.50
N GLY A 560 27.12 11.80 1.20
CA GLY A 560 26.38 10.79 1.97
C GLY A 560 25.76 9.69 1.09
N GLY A 561 25.65 8.49 1.64
CA GLY A 561 25.03 7.31 1.03
C GLY A 561 24.79 6.22 2.07
N GLY A 562 24.75 4.96 1.64
CA GLY A 562 24.50 3.79 2.49
C GLY A 562 23.09 3.22 2.35
N THR A 563 22.69 2.38 3.31
CA THR A 563 21.39 1.70 3.30
C THR A 563 20.39 2.42 4.19
N PHE A 564 19.15 2.55 3.71
CA PHE A 564 18.01 3.15 4.40
C PHE A 564 16.86 2.14 4.37
N ASN A 565 16.42 1.63 5.52
CA ASN A 565 15.51 0.48 5.60
C ASN A 565 14.35 0.72 6.55
N GLY A 566 13.10 0.48 6.11
CA GLY A 566 11.93 0.54 7.00
C GLY A 566 11.75 1.91 7.64
N LEU A 567 11.93 2.98 6.88
CA LEU A 567 11.86 4.36 7.37
C LEU A 567 10.48 4.95 7.14
N TRP A 568 9.95 5.67 8.13
CA TRP A 568 8.69 6.42 8.01
C TRP A 568 8.90 7.88 8.41
N THR A 569 8.46 8.81 7.56
CA THR A 569 8.73 10.24 7.77
C THR A 569 7.49 11.14 7.91
N PRO A 570 6.42 10.82 8.66
CA PRO A 570 5.18 11.60 8.68
C PRO A 570 5.32 12.88 9.53
N ASN A 571 6.03 13.89 9.01
CA ASN A 571 6.32 15.15 9.71
C ASN A 571 5.84 16.36 8.91
N THR A 572 4.58 16.76 9.15
CA THR A 572 3.88 17.85 8.47
C THR A 572 4.58 19.22 8.55
N TYR A 573 5.52 19.42 9.48
CA TYR A 573 6.31 20.66 9.55
C TYR A 573 7.52 20.69 8.62
N ALA A 574 8.02 19.54 8.16
CA ALA A 574 9.16 19.49 7.24
C ALA A 574 8.72 19.82 5.81
N GLN A 575 9.57 20.53 5.06
CA GLN A 575 9.29 20.80 3.65
C GLN A 575 9.29 19.53 2.77
N ALA A 576 9.96 18.46 3.23
CA ALA A 576 10.04 17.16 2.55
C ALA A 576 10.45 16.03 3.51
N GLY A 577 10.10 14.79 3.16
CA GLY A 577 10.44 13.59 3.94
C GLY A 577 11.90 13.22 3.78
N LEU A 578 12.28 12.82 2.56
CA LEU A 578 13.66 12.56 2.19
C LEU A 578 14.15 13.62 1.21
N TYR A 579 15.27 14.27 1.52
CA TYR A 579 16.04 15.05 0.56
C TYR A 579 17.43 14.43 0.39
N VAL A 580 17.74 13.89 -0.79
CA VAL A 580 19.10 13.47 -1.18
C VAL A 580 19.67 14.52 -2.11
N SER A 581 20.93 14.93 -1.87
CA SER A 581 21.55 15.99 -2.67
C SER A 581 23.07 15.83 -2.79
N ASN A 582 23.65 16.33 -3.87
CA ASN A 582 25.10 16.50 -4.02
C ASN A 582 25.92 15.24 -3.65
N THR A 583 25.53 14.07 -4.17
CA THR A 583 26.18 12.80 -3.87
C THR A 583 26.21 11.86 -5.07
N SER A 584 27.32 11.13 -5.19
CA SER A 584 27.46 9.97 -6.07
C SER A 584 27.85 8.70 -5.31
N THR A 585 27.87 8.77 -3.97
CA THR A 585 28.04 7.61 -3.09
C THR A 585 26.80 6.74 -3.21
N PRO A 586 26.92 5.42 -3.42
CA PRO A 586 25.77 4.56 -3.58
C PRO A 586 24.80 4.63 -2.40
N GLY A 587 23.51 4.60 -2.72
CA GLY A 587 22.43 4.63 -1.74
C GLY A 587 21.36 3.60 -2.08
N HIS A 588 20.95 2.82 -1.09
CA HIS A 588 19.93 1.77 -1.21
C HIS A 588 18.79 2.07 -0.25
N VAL A 589 17.60 2.31 -0.77
CA VAL A 589 16.40 2.54 0.01
C VAL A 589 15.47 1.34 -0.15
N TYR A 590 15.06 0.74 0.98
CA TYR A 590 14.15 -0.38 1.05
C TYR A 590 12.96 0.00 1.94
N GLU A 591 11.74 -0.23 1.44
CA GLU A 591 10.51 -0.15 2.24
C GLU A 591 10.40 1.18 3.02
N MET A 592 10.48 2.29 2.27
CA MET A 592 10.41 3.64 2.84
C MET A 592 9.05 4.26 2.55
N SER A 593 8.44 4.79 3.59
CA SER A 593 7.19 5.54 3.54
C SER A 593 7.47 7.02 3.83
N ALA A 594 7.30 7.88 2.82
CA ALA A 594 7.46 9.32 2.92
C ALA A 594 6.10 9.99 2.76
N GLU A 595 5.57 10.56 3.85
CA GLU A 595 4.16 10.97 3.89
C GLU A 595 3.97 12.34 4.54
N HIS A 596 2.89 13.01 4.12
CA HIS A 596 2.29 14.17 4.80
C HIS A 596 3.14 15.46 4.80
N HIS A 597 4.05 15.65 3.84
CA HIS A 597 4.76 16.92 3.66
C HIS A 597 3.99 17.86 2.72
N LEU A 598 4.47 19.11 2.59
CA LEU A 598 3.75 20.18 1.88
C LEU A 598 4.34 20.57 0.51
N ARG A 599 5.56 20.14 0.19
CA ARG A 599 6.21 20.47 -1.10
C ARG A 599 6.52 19.22 -1.90
N ALA A 600 7.27 18.29 -1.33
CA ALA A 600 7.52 16.99 -1.94
C ALA A 600 7.76 15.91 -0.88
N GLU A 601 7.41 14.66 -1.17
CA GLU A 601 7.66 13.56 -0.24
C GLU A 601 9.13 13.09 -0.31
N ILE A 602 9.65 12.91 -1.54
CA ILE A 602 11.06 12.60 -1.81
C ILE A 602 11.64 13.58 -2.85
N VAL A 603 12.79 14.16 -2.54
CA VAL A 603 13.55 15.05 -3.44
C VAL A 603 14.95 14.48 -3.69
N LEU A 604 15.37 14.40 -4.95
CA LEU A 604 16.74 14.11 -5.37
C LEU A 604 17.30 15.30 -6.14
N ASP A 605 18.46 15.86 -5.75
CA ASP A 605 19.11 16.96 -6.48
C ASP A 605 20.62 16.75 -6.68
N GLY A 606 21.05 16.49 -7.92
CA GLY A 606 22.45 16.19 -8.23
C GLY A 606 22.92 14.83 -7.67
N VAL A 607 22.05 13.81 -7.75
CA VAL A 607 22.24 12.47 -7.17
C VAL A 607 22.62 11.44 -8.24
N ARG A 608 23.48 10.48 -7.89
CA ARG A 608 23.85 9.33 -8.75
C ARG A 608 24.12 8.05 -7.99
N ASN A 609 23.85 6.90 -8.62
CA ASN A 609 24.03 5.54 -8.09
C ASN A 609 23.07 5.20 -6.94
N TRP A 610 21.81 5.64 -7.05
CA TRP A 610 20.79 5.41 -6.01
C TRP A 610 19.70 4.49 -6.48
N GLU A 611 19.19 3.66 -5.58
CA GLU A 611 18.03 2.81 -5.86
C GLU A 611 17.02 2.80 -4.72
N PHE A 612 15.76 2.79 -5.11
CA PHE A 612 14.59 2.78 -4.24
C PHE A 612 13.77 1.56 -4.61
N LEU A 613 13.72 0.57 -3.72
CA LEU A 613 12.85 -0.61 -3.85
C LEU A 613 11.74 -0.49 -2.81
N ALA A 614 10.48 -0.54 -3.26
CA ALA A 614 9.32 -0.17 -2.44
C ALA A 614 9.39 1.24 -1.78
N PRO A 615 9.62 2.32 -2.56
CA PRO A 615 9.26 3.66 -2.10
C PRO A 615 7.74 3.83 -2.16
N GLN A 616 7.13 4.13 -1.02
CA GLN A 616 5.75 4.55 -0.88
C GLN A 616 5.71 6.03 -0.49
N THR A 617 4.71 6.74 -1.01
CA THR A 617 4.44 8.12 -0.62
C THR A 617 2.95 8.39 -0.44
N GLU A 618 2.56 9.20 0.55
CA GLU A 618 1.16 9.58 0.81
C GLU A 618 0.96 11.09 0.97
N GLU A 619 0.15 11.69 0.08
CA GLU A 619 -0.34 13.06 0.24
C GLU A 619 -1.74 13.09 0.89
N GLU A 620 -1.84 13.67 2.09
CA GLU A 620 -3.08 13.81 2.85
C GLU A 620 -3.89 15.07 2.51
N ALA A 621 -5.21 15.03 2.78
CA ALA A 621 -6.19 15.99 2.28
C ALA A 621 -6.19 17.33 3.02
N GLY A 622 -5.58 17.43 4.20
CA GLY A 622 -5.43 18.70 4.92
C GLY A 622 -4.22 19.47 4.40
N GLU A 623 -3.04 18.89 4.64
CA GLU A 623 -1.72 19.47 4.49
C GLU A 623 -1.14 19.37 3.07
N SER A 624 -1.19 18.20 2.43
CA SER A 624 -0.33 17.86 1.28
C SER A 624 -0.96 18.15 -0.08
N ARG A 625 -1.97 19.02 -0.17
CA ARG A 625 -2.76 19.21 -1.40
C ARG A 625 -1.95 19.59 -2.64
N ASN A 626 -0.82 20.27 -2.45
CA ASN A 626 0.08 20.75 -3.52
C ASN A 626 1.35 19.91 -3.65
N THR A 627 1.50 18.86 -2.86
CA THR A 627 2.73 18.07 -2.73
C THR A 627 2.98 17.20 -3.97
N VAL A 628 4.25 17.04 -4.31
CA VAL A 628 4.73 16.15 -5.36
C VAL A 628 5.39 14.93 -4.71
N SER A 629 4.86 13.74 -4.92
CA SER A 629 5.45 12.49 -4.40
C SER A 629 6.97 12.41 -4.67
N LEU A 630 7.41 12.47 -5.93
CA LEU A 630 8.84 12.44 -6.27
C LEU A 630 9.27 13.67 -7.08
N GLU A 631 10.28 14.41 -6.61
CA GLU A 631 10.92 15.47 -7.39
C GLU A 631 12.40 15.17 -7.66
N VAL A 632 12.74 14.91 -8.93
CA VAL A 632 14.08 14.48 -9.34
C VAL A 632 14.73 15.55 -10.22
N ARG A 633 15.78 16.17 -9.69
CA ARG A 633 16.50 17.31 -10.27
C ARG A 633 17.95 16.94 -10.56
N ASN A 634 18.46 17.32 -11.74
CA ASN A 634 19.88 17.26 -12.10
C ASN A 634 20.55 15.88 -11.87
N SER A 635 19.76 14.81 -11.82
CA SER A 635 20.16 13.49 -11.30
C SER A 635 20.17 12.45 -12.42
N ARG A 636 20.94 11.39 -12.20
CA ARG A 636 21.03 10.28 -13.16
C ARG A 636 21.53 9.01 -12.50
N ASP A 637 21.45 7.89 -13.21
CA ASP A 637 21.92 6.61 -12.69
C ASP A 637 21.11 6.21 -11.43
N VAL A 638 19.77 6.34 -11.54
CA VAL A 638 18.80 6.08 -10.45
C VAL A 638 17.77 5.02 -10.87
N LEU A 639 17.43 4.11 -9.96
CA LEU A 639 16.34 3.14 -10.10
C LEU A 639 15.22 3.40 -9.09
N PHE A 640 13.98 3.47 -9.56
CA PHE A 640 12.78 3.29 -8.75
C PHE A 640 12.11 1.98 -9.15
N ALA A 641 11.91 1.07 -8.20
CA ALA A 641 11.30 -0.23 -8.41
C ALA A 641 10.18 -0.49 -7.41
N ASN A 642 9.01 -0.95 -7.88
CA ASN A 642 7.79 -1.03 -7.07
C ASN A 642 7.48 0.31 -6.39
N TYR A 643 7.33 1.38 -7.17
CA TYR A 643 7.00 2.71 -6.66
C TYR A 643 5.49 2.88 -6.54
N HIS A 644 5.03 3.32 -5.36
CA HIS A 644 3.63 3.58 -5.05
C HIS A 644 3.44 5.06 -4.68
N GLY A 645 2.87 5.84 -5.60
CA GLY A 645 2.48 7.23 -5.37
C GLY A 645 0.98 7.36 -5.06
N TYR A 646 0.61 7.45 -3.79
CA TYR A 646 -0.78 7.48 -3.33
C TYR A 646 -1.19 8.88 -2.86
N ARG A 647 -2.34 9.36 -3.36
CA ARG A 647 -3.02 10.52 -2.75
C ARG A 647 -4.21 10.02 -1.96
N VAL A 648 -4.42 10.49 -0.73
CA VAL A 648 -5.52 9.99 0.09
C VAL A 648 -6.85 10.07 -0.64
N THR A 649 -7.69 9.05 -0.48
CA THR A 649 -9.00 8.99 -1.16
C THR A 649 -9.88 10.24 -0.90
N ARG A 650 -9.69 10.88 0.27
CA ARG A 650 -10.32 12.13 0.72
C ARG A 650 -9.83 13.40 0.01
N SER A 651 -8.85 13.31 -0.89
CA SER A 651 -8.27 14.44 -1.62
C SER A 651 -9.35 15.28 -2.28
N LEU A 652 -9.18 16.61 -2.23
CA LEU A 652 -10.18 17.58 -2.71
C LEU A 652 -9.68 18.47 -3.85
N GLN A 653 -8.44 18.29 -4.31
CA GLN A 653 -7.77 19.20 -5.25
C GLN A 653 -7.03 18.40 -6.35
N PRO A 654 -7.12 18.80 -7.64
CA PRO A 654 -6.30 18.23 -8.71
C PRO A 654 -4.79 18.37 -8.45
N ALA A 655 -4.00 17.43 -8.95
CA ALA A 655 -2.55 17.50 -8.93
C ALA A 655 -1.96 16.99 -10.26
N PRO A 656 -1.00 17.72 -10.89
CA PRO A 656 -0.64 17.49 -12.29
C PRO A 656 0.18 16.22 -12.52
N ALA A 657 1.06 15.82 -11.60
CA ALA A 657 1.85 14.61 -11.72
C ALA A 657 2.39 14.13 -10.36
N ALA A 658 2.53 12.82 -10.20
CA ALA A 658 3.15 12.22 -9.01
C ALA A 658 4.67 12.45 -9.01
N VAL A 659 5.31 12.27 -10.16
CA VAL A 659 6.74 12.50 -10.36
C VAL A 659 6.99 13.72 -11.24
N LYS A 660 7.90 14.60 -10.82
CA LYS A 660 8.43 15.68 -11.66
C LYS A 660 9.93 15.53 -11.90
N LEU A 661 10.34 15.60 -13.17
CA LEU A 661 11.73 15.49 -13.61
C LEU A 661 12.26 16.82 -14.14
N TYR A 662 13.43 17.22 -13.65
CA TYR A 662 14.16 18.41 -14.05
C TYR A 662 15.61 18.04 -14.38
N GLY A 663 16.10 18.36 -15.58
CA GLY A 663 17.51 18.17 -15.98
C GLY A 663 18.07 16.75 -15.77
N SER A 664 17.21 15.73 -15.75
CA SER A 664 17.55 14.37 -15.33
C SER A 664 17.45 13.36 -16.49
N SER A 665 18.25 12.30 -16.42
CA SER A 665 18.36 11.24 -17.42
C SER A 665 18.94 9.96 -16.83
N ASN A 666 18.90 8.83 -17.54
CA ASN A 666 19.17 7.50 -16.98
C ASN A 666 18.44 7.26 -15.64
N ILE A 667 17.15 7.59 -15.62
CA ILE A 667 16.23 7.27 -14.51
C ILE A 667 15.39 6.07 -14.97
N ARG A 668 15.54 4.95 -14.28
CA ARG A 668 14.81 3.71 -14.57
C ARG A 668 13.61 3.61 -13.63
N PHE A 669 12.42 3.48 -14.20
CA PHE A 669 11.21 3.12 -13.47
C PHE A 669 10.87 1.66 -13.79
N ARG A 670 10.65 0.88 -12.74
CA ARG A 670 10.17 -0.50 -12.80
C ARG A 670 8.98 -0.61 -11.87
N ASN A 671 7.89 -1.16 -12.36
CA ASN A 671 6.62 -1.31 -11.63
C ASN A 671 6.15 -0.03 -10.90
N VAL A 672 5.38 0.80 -11.61
CA VAL A 672 4.82 2.05 -11.10
C VAL A 672 3.32 1.91 -10.90
N HIS A 673 2.88 2.24 -9.69
CA HIS A 673 1.49 2.33 -9.28
C HIS A 673 1.20 3.76 -8.75
N VAL A 674 0.18 4.43 -9.31
CA VAL A 674 -0.19 5.79 -8.93
C VAL A 674 -1.70 5.88 -8.77
N ASN A 675 -2.19 6.04 -7.55
CA ASN A 675 -3.60 5.83 -7.23
C ASN A 675 -4.14 6.82 -6.19
N ALA A 676 -5.46 6.77 -5.96
CA ALA A 676 -6.14 7.49 -4.89
C ALA A 676 -7.33 6.68 -4.34
N GLU A 677 -7.16 5.36 -4.29
CA GLU A 677 -8.13 4.38 -3.87
C GLU A 677 -7.64 3.66 -2.62
N SER A 678 -8.51 3.51 -1.62
CA SER A 678 -8.20 2.78 -0.39
C SER A 678 -9.48 2.30 0.27
N GLY A 679 -9.50 1.03 0.67
CA GLY A 679 -10.56 0.45 1.46
C GLY A 679 -10.71 1.06 2.84
N PHE A 680 -11.80 0.74 3.51
CA PHE A 680 -11.89 0.76 4.97
C PHE A 680 -12.96 -0.21 5.45
N SER A 681 -12.81 -0.69 6.68
CA SER A 681 -13.81 -1.50 7.38
C SER A 681 -14.58 -0.65 8.40
N THR A 682 -15.90 -0.75 8.44
CA THR A 682 -16.73 0.01 9.40
C THR A 682 -18.08 -0.67 9.68
N CYS A 683 -18.75 -0.20 10.74
CA CYS A 683 -20.14 -0.53 11.05
C CYS A 683 -20.94 0.74 11.28
N ASP A 684 -22.11 0.83 10.64
CA ASP A 684 -23.08 1.92 10.85
C ASP A 684 -24.49 1.34 11.10
N ALA A 685 -25.53 2.19 11.09
CA ALA A 685 -26.92 1.77 11.31
C ALA A 685 -27.44 0.74 10.28
N ASN A 686 -26.81 0.65 9.10
CA ASN A 686 -27.09 -0.31 8.03
C ASN A 686 -26.18 -1.56 8.10
N GLY A 687 -25.43 -1.73 9.19
CA GLY A 687 -24.62 -2.92 9.46
C GLY A 687 -23.13 -2.76 9.17
N CYS A 688 -22.37 -3.84 9.33
CA CYS A 688 -20.92 -3.89 9.17
C CYS A 688 -20.49 -4.33 7.76
N GLY A 689 -19.33 -3.86 7.31
CA GLY A 689 -18.70 -4.37 6.10
C GLY A 689 -17.42 -3.61 5.75
N THR A 690 -17.02 -3.74 4.49
CA THR A 690 -15.87 -3.05 3.90
C THR A 690 -16.33 -2.31 2.65
N TYR A 691 -15.65 -1.22 2.31
CA TYR A 691 -15.89 -0.49 1.07
C TYR A 691 -14.59 0.08 0.51
N LEU A 692 -14.35 -0.13 -0.79
CA LEU A 692 -13.25 0.50 -1.51
C LEU A 692 -13.67 1.92 -1.88
N ARG A 693 -13.05 2.92 -1.24
CA ARG A 693 -13.29 4.34 -1.51
C ARG A 693 -12.45 4.76 -2.70
N ALA A 694 -13.02 5.50 -3.65
CA ALA A 694 -12.26 6.05 -4.77
C ALA A 694 -12.29 7.58 -4.78
N SER A 695 -11.14 8.20 -5.05
CA SER A 695 -11.06 9.65 -5.26
C SER A 695 -11.30 10.02 -6.72
N LYS A 696 -11.88 11.20 -6.93
CA LYS A 696 -11.85 11.88 -8.23
C LYS A 696 -10.55 12.66 -8.47
N PHE A 697 -9.61 12.64 -7.50
CA PHE A 697 -8.37 13.41 -7.52
C PHE A 697 -7.06 12.60 -7.40
N PRO A 698 -6.88 11.43 -8.03
CA PRO A 698 -5.53 10.90 -8.26
C PRO A 698 -4.73 11.87 -9.15
N TYR A 699 -3.39 11.78 -9.10
CA TYR A 699 -2.50 12.56 -9.97
C TYR A 699 -2.89 12.45 -11.45
N GLU A 700 -2.97 13.55 -12.20
CA GLU A 700 -3.37 13.52 -13.63
C GLU A 700 -2.41 12.65 -14.48
N ASN A 701 -1.12 12.68 -14.17
CA ASN A 701 -0.06 11.94 -14.85
C ASN A 701 0.78 11.18 -13.82
N ALA A 702 1.38 10.04 -14.19
CA ALA A 702 2.39 9.42 -13.32
C ALA A 702 3.66 10.27 -13.28
N ILE A 703 4.12 10.72 -14.45
CA ILE A 703 5.39 11.45 -14.60
C ILE A 703 5.20 12.67 -15.49
N GLN A 704 5.78 13.81 -15.09
CA GLN A 704 5.97 15.00 -15.91
C GLN A 704 7.47 15.30 -16.02
N ASP A 705 8.00 15.28 -17.24
CA ASP A 705 9.32 15.84 -17.54
C ASP A 705 9.14 17.33 -17.87
N VAL A 706 9.45 18.17 -16.89
CA VAL A 706 9.33 19.63 -16.98
C VAL A 706 10.39 20.22 -17.92
N THR A 707 11.52 19.54 -18.10
CA THR A 707 12.63 20.00 -18.96
C THR A 707 12.34 19.75 -20.43
N ARG A 708 11.74 18.60 -20.76
CA ARG A 708 11.42 18.21 -22.14
C ARG A 708 9.98 18.53 -22.55
N GLY A 709 9.13 18.94 -21.60
CA GLY A 709 7.73 19.29 -21.85
C GLY A 709 6.85 18.07 -22.14
N LEU A 710 7.16 16.92 -21.55
CA LEU A 710 6.52 15.63 -21.82
C LEU A 710 5.87 15.06 -20.56
N ALA A 711 4.91 14.15 -20.75
CA ALA A 711 4.25 13.44 -19.65
C ALA A 711 4.08 11.94 -19.95
N VAL A 712 3.92 11.14 -18.90
CA VAL A 712 3.46 9.75 -18.96
C VAL A 712 2.08 9.70 -18.30
N ARG A 713 1.05 9.47 -19.13
CA ARG A 713 -0.35 9.49 -18.71
C ARG A 713 -0.85 8.17 -18.10
N GLU A 714 -0.13 7.07 -18.38
CA GLU A 714 -0.35 5.77 -17.76
C GLU A 714 0.02 5.87 -16.27
N ARG A 715 -0.93 5.57 -15.38
CA ARG A 715 -0.70 5.50 -13.92
C ARG A 715 -0.12 4.16 -13.46
N GLU A 716 -0.30 3.14 -14.29
CA GLU A 716 0.09 1.75 -14.05
C GLU A 716 1.05 1.31 -15.16
N PHE A 717 2.34 1.07 -14.88
CA PHE A 717 3.25 0.52 -15.88
C PHE A 717 4.48 -0.19 -15.30
N ALA A 718 4.88 -1.30 -15.92
CA ALA A 718 5.99 -2.14 -15.50
C ALA A 718 7.37 -1.59 -15.86
N VAL A 719 7.50 -0.83 -16.96
CA VAL A 719 8.83 -0.38 -17.47
C VAL A 719 8.74 1.01 -18.10
N LEU A 720 9.65 1.91 -17.70
CA LEU A 720 10.07 3.10 -18.44
C LEU A 720 11.55 3.38 -18.16
N ASP A 721 12.32 3.72 -19.20
CA ASP A 721 13.68 4.24 -19.06
C ASP A 721 13.74 5.69 -19.60
N VAL A 722 13.99 6.66 -18.72
CA VAL A 722 14.14 8.07 -19.08
C VAL A 722 15.59 8.31 -19.49
N THR A 723 15.82 8.76 -20.73
CA THR A 723 17.17 8.93 -21.30
C THR A 723 17.35 10.33 -21.91
N ASP A 724 18.59 10.66 -22.30
CA ASP A 724 18.90 11.89 -23.06
C ASP A 724 18.63 11.76 -24.58
N ALA A 725 18.00 10.67 -25.02
CA ALA A 725 17.54 10.57 -26.39
C ALA A 725 16.54 11.71 -26.69
N ALA A 726 16.59 12.24 -27.91
CA ALA A 726 15.58 13.17 -28.38
C ALA A 726 14.17 12.55 -28.22
N PRO A 727 13.13 13.34 -27.92
CA PRO A 727 11.76 12.86 -27.88
C PRO A 727 11.46 12.03 -29.13
N ALA A 728 10.87 10.85 -28.94
CA ALA A 728 10.50 10.00 -30.05
C ALA A 728 9.51 10.71 -30.98
N ALA A 729 9.33 10.18 -32.20
CA ALA A 729 8.44 10.75 -33.21
C ALA A 729 7.05 11.10 -32.64
N ALA A 730 6.44 12.15 -33.20
CA ALA A 730 5.19 12.75 -32.73
C ALA A 730 4.11 11.69 -32.39
N PRO A 731 3.25 11.95 -31.40
CA PRO A 731 2.15 11.05 -31.06
C PRO A 731 1.34 10.63 -32.30
N PRO A 732 0.80 9.40 -32.33
CA PRO A 732 -0.13 8.96 -33.37
C PRO A 732 -1.18 10.04 -33.67
N ALA A 733 -1.50 10.23 -34.94
CA ALA A 733 -2.51 11.21 -35.34
C ALA A 733 -3.84 10.92 -34.62
N SER A 734 -4.34 11.90 -33.89
CA SER A 734 -5.67 11.84 -33.27
C SER A 734 -6.72 11.55 -34.34
N MET A 735 -7.67 10.64 -34.06
CA MET A 735 -8.76 10.32 -34.99
C MET A 735 -9.59 11.55 -35.38
N VAL A 736 -9.70 12.52 -34.47
CA VAL A 736 -10.44 13.78 -34.66
C VAL A 736 -9.76 14.91 -33.88
N GLN A 737 -9.92 16.15 -34.34
CA GLN A 737 -9.45 17.31 -33.60
C GLN A 737 -10.35 17.61 -32.40
N VAL A 738 -9.74 17.81 -31.23
CA VAL A 738 -10.43 18.27 -30.01
C VAL A 738 -10.42 19.79 -29.96
N ARG A 739 -11.57 20.40 -29.65
CA ARG A 739 -11.73 21.84 -29.45
C ARG A 739 -12.06 22.15 -28.00
N LYS A 740 -11.29 23.07 -27.37
CA LYS A 740 -11.63 23.62 -26.05
C LYS A 740 -12.84 24.54 -26.17
N LEU A 741 -13.81 24.37 -25.28
CA LEU A 741 -15.08 25.12 -25.25
C LEU A 741 -15.09 26.20 -24.16
N ALA A 742 -14.54 25.86 -23.00
CA ALA A 742 -14.41 26.73 -21.83
C ALA A 742 -13.30 26.21 -20.91
N ASP A 743 -12.76 27.09 -20.06
CA ASP A 743 -11.77 26.78 -19.03
C ASP A 743 -11.93 27.70 -17.81
N GLY A 744 -11.00 27.60 -16.85
CA GLY A 744 -11.04 28.35 -15.60
C GLY A 744 -11.82 27.66 -14.47
N PHE A 745 -12.12 26.36 -14.64
CA PHE A 745 -12.80 25.54 -13.64
C PHE A 745 -11.84 25.00 -12.58
N TYR A 746 -12.38 24.69 -11.40
CA TYR A 746 -11.61 24.00 -10.36
C TYR A 746 -11.53 22.50 -10.63
N SER A 747 -12.70 21.84 -10.76
CA SER A 747 -12.78 20.43 -11.13
C SER A 747 -14.19 20.08 -11.64
N ILE A 748 -14.40 20.10 -12.95
CA ILE A 748 -15.72 19.78 -13.51
C ILE A 748 -15.94 18.28 -13.73
N GLY A 749 -17.18 17.84 -13.53
CA GLY A 749 -17.61 16.46 -13.71
C GLY A 749 -19.08 16.25 -13.44
N GLY A 750 -19.48 14.98 -13.33
CA GLY A 750 -20.84 14.58 -12.98
C GLY A 750 -21.93 15.13 -13.89
N GLY A 751 -21.61 15.41 -15.15
CA GLY A 751 -22.51 16.00 -16.12
C GLY A 751 -23.53 15.05 -16.72
N ALA A 752 -24.54 15.63 -17.35
CA ALA A 752 -25.58 14.96 -18.11
C ALA A 752 -26.06 15.84 -19.28
N VAL A 753 -26.67 15.22 -20.28
CA VAL A 753 -27.15 15.89 -21.50
C VAL A 753 -28.67 15.81 -21.57
N ASP A 754 -29.34 16.91 -21.93
CA ASP A 754 -30.79 16.96 -22.10
C ASP A 754 -31.26 16.46 -23.48
N ALA A 755 -32.57 16.38 -23.68
CA ALA A 755 -33.17 15.92 -24.94
C ALA A 755 -32.93 16.85 -26.15
N LYS A 756 -32.35 18.04 -25.94
CA LYS A 756 -31.94 18.99 -26.99
C LYS A 756 -30.43 18.96 -27.24
N GLY A 757 -29.69 18.10 -26.54
CA GLY A 757 -28.24 18.02 -26.65
C GLY A 757 -27.48 19.03 -25.79
N LYS A 758 -28.15 19.82 -24.94
CA LYS A 758 -27.49 20.75 -24.02
C LYS A 758 -26.81 19.97 -22.89
N LEU A 759 -25.53 20.25 -22.67
CA LEU A 759 -24.76 19.70 -21.56
C LEU A 759 -25.06 20.49 -20.28
N PHE A 760 -25.19 19.78 -19.15
CA PHE A 760 -25.12 20.33 -17.81
C PHE A 760 -24.04 19.60 -17.01
N PHE A 761 -23.31 20.29 -16.13
CA PHE A 761 -22.22 19.70 -15.34
C PHE A 761 -21.96 20.46 -14.05
N ALA A 762 -21.37 19.79 -13.05
CA ALA A 762 -21.03 20.41 -11.77
C ALA A 762 -19.57 20.88 -11.77
N ASP A 763 -19.31 22.10 -11.30
CA ASP A 763 -18.03 22.45 -10.68
C ASP A 763 -18.24 22.36 -9.16
N ARG A 764 -17.89 21.20 -8.61
CA ARG A 764 -18.29 20.80 -7.25
C ARG A 764 -17.73 21.74 -6.19
N PHE A 765 -16.47 22.17 -6.34
CA PHE A 765 -15.79 23.02 -5.35
C PHE A 765 -16.49 24.37 -5.14
N PHE A 766 -17.08 24.93 -6.20
CA PHE A 766 -17.87 26.16 -6.14
C PHE A 766 -19.38 25.91 -5.95
N HIS A 767 -19.80 24.66 -5.73
CA HIS A 767 -21.19 24.23 -5.59
C HIS A 767 -22.09 24.70 -6.77
N ARG A 768 -21.52 24.79 -7.98
CA ARG A 768 -22.15 25.40 -9.15
C ARG A 768 -22.51 24.36 -10.20
N ILE A 769 -23.69 24.50 -10.81
CA ILE A 769 -24.10 23.70 -11.97
C ILE A 769 -24.06 24.62 -13.20
N HIS A 770 -23.19 24.29 -14.14
CA HIS A 770 -23.05 24.93 -15.43
C HIS A 770 -23.93 24.30 -16.50
N GLY A 771 -24.18 25.05 -17.56
CA GLY A 771 -24.75 24.56 -18.82
C GLY A 771 -23.87 24.92 -20.00
N TRP A 772 -23.91 24.13 -21.08
CA TRP A 772 -23.26 24.48 -22.35
C TRP A 772 -24.07 24.04 -23.57
N SER A 773 -24.24 24.94 -24.54
CA SER A 773 -24.70 24.64 -25.90
C SER A 773 -23.95 25.51 -26.91
N ALA A 774 -24.02 25.15 -28.20
CA ALA A 774 -23.43 25.98 -29.27
C ALA A 774 -24.11 27.36 -29.40
N THR A 775 -25.37 27.49 -28.96
CA THR A 775 -26.19 28.69 -29.05
C THR A 775 -26.05 29.63 -27.85
N GLU A 776 -25.90 29.09 -26.64
CA GLU A 776 -25.74 29.87 -25.40
C GLU A 776 -24.27 30.12 -25.02
N GLY A 777 -23.36 29.27 -25.49
CA GLY A 777 -22.02 29.17 -24.90
C GLY A 777 -22.10 28.57 -23.48
N LEU A 778 -21.18 28.99 -22.60
CA LEU A 778 -21.19 28.59 -21.19
C LEU A 778 -22.22 29.43 -20.40
N SER A 779 -23.15 28.77 -19.73
CA SER A 779 -24.15 29.38 -18.85
C SER A 779 -24.13 28.78 -17.44
N ILE A 780 -24.82 29.41 -16.48
CA ILE A 780 -25.01 28.91 -15.11
C ILE A 780 -26.47 28.48 -14.96
N ALA A 781 -26.68 27.21 -14.63
CA ALA A 781 -28.01 26.64 -14.40
C ALA A 781 -28.43 26.73 -12.92
N ALA A 782 -27.47 26.62 -12.00
CA ALA A 782 -27.64 26.88 -10.57
C ALA A 782 -26.33 27.29 -9.90
N ASP A 783 -26.44 28.13 -8.87
CA ASP A 783 -25.35 28.53 -7.99
C ASP A 783 -25.93 28.55 -6.56
N ALA A 784 -25.74 27.46 -5.83
CA ALA A 784 -26.37 27.23 -4.53
C ALA A 784 -25.54 26.24 -3.70
N PRO A 785 -25.34 26.48 -2.39
CA PRO A 785 -24.43 25.68 -1.56
C PRO A 785 -25.04 24.33 -1.17
N LEU A 786 -25.12 23.40 -2.14
CA LEU A 786 -25.84 22.11 -2.03
C LEU A 786 -25.00 20.91 -2.52
N ASP A 787 -23.67 21.06 -2.58
CA ASP A 787 -22.65 20.05 -2.95
C ASP A 787 -23.04 19.11 -4.11
N PRO A 788 -23.33 19.62 -5.33
CA PRO A 788 -23.71 18.78 -6.47
C PRO A 788 -22.54 17.89 -6.92
N VAL A 789 -22.73 16.57 -6.89
CA VAL A 789 -21.70 15.56 -7.25
C VAL A 789 -21.94 14.94 -8.61
N ASN A 790 -23.19 14.56 -8.91
CA ASN A 790 -23.55 13.84 -10.13
C ASN A 790 -24.98 14.23 -10.57
N LEU A 791 -25.16 14.42 -11.88
CA LEU A 791 -26.39 14.89 -12.51
C LEU A 791 -27.01 13.81 -13.42
N ALA A 792 -28.32 13.91 -13.61
CA ALA A 792 -29.05 13.27 -14.69
C ALA A 792 -30.23 14.16 -15.10
N VAL A 793 -30.79 13.98 -16.30
CA VAL A 793 -31.90 14.80 -16.81
C VAL A 793 -33.16 13.95 -17.00
N ASP A 794 -34.30 14.44 -16.54
CA ASP A 794 -35.61 13.80 -16.77
C ASP A 794 -36.27 14.24 -18.09
N LYS A 795 -37.33 13.57 -18.53
CA LYS A 795 -38.01 13.88 -19.80
C LYS A 795 -38.66 15.27 -19.80
N SER A 796 -38.95 15.84 -18.64
CA SER A 796 -39.42 17.23 -18.49
C SER A 796 -38.31 18.28 -18.61
N GLY A 797 -37.04 17.86 -18.70
CA GLY A 797 -35.88 18.74 -18.76
C GLY A 797 -35.44 19.27 -17.40
N ARG A 798 -35.90 18.69 -16.29
CA ARG A 798 -35.39 18.99 -14.96
C ARG A 798 -34.13 18.17 -14.68
N LEU A 799 -33.23 18.75 -13.90
CA LEU A 799 -32.09 18.01 -13.39
C LEU A 799 -32.52 17.20 -12.17
N LEU A 800 -32.04 15.96 -12.09
CA LEU A 800 -31.93 15.16 -10.89
C LEU A 800 -30.48 15.30 -10.42
N VAL A 801 -30.27 15.74 -9.19
CA VAL A 801 -28.96 16.05 -8.61
C VAL A 801 -28.73 15.13 -7.41
N LEU A 802 -27.62 14.40 -7.45
CA LEU A 802 -27.05 13.71 -6.30
C LEU A 802 -26.03 14.64 -5.63
N SER A 803 -26.17 14.82 -4.32
CA SER A 803 -25.30 15.61 -3.45
C SER A 803 -24.80 14.76 -2.28
N SER A 804 -23.58 15.02 -1.82
CA SER A 804 -23.03 14.35 -0.62
C SER A 804 -23.59 14.89 0.70
N ASP A 805 -24.43 15.93 0.67
CA ASP A 805 -24.99 16.53 1.89
C ASP A 805 -25.82 15.52 2.70
N GLY A 806 -25.64 15.55 4.02
CA GLY A 806 -26.29 14.68 4.99
C GLY A 806 -25.57 13.34 5.23
N PRO A 807 -26.05 12.49 6.16
CA PRO A 807 -25.38 11.23 6.50
C PRO A 807 -25.51 10.13 5.43
N ALA A 808 -26.58 10.17 4.61
CA ALA A 808 -26.91 9.15 3.61
C ALA A 808 -26.96 9.72 2.18
N ALA A 809 -26.21 10.80 1.93
CA ALA A 809 -26.36 11.66 0.75
C ALA A 809 -27.77 12.28 0.61
N THR A 810 -27.94 13.21 -0.32
CA THR A 810 -29.23 13.84 -0.63
C THR A 810 -29.46 13.83 -2.14
N VAL A 811 -30.69 13.51 -2.55
CA VAL A 811 -31.12 13.64 -3.95
C VAL A 811 -32.21 14.69 -4.03
N TYR A 812 -32.07 15.62 -4.97
CA TYR A 812 -33.05 16.68 -5.22
C TYR A 812 -33.20 16.94 -6.71
N SER A 813 -34.24 17.68 -7.09
CA SER A 813 -34.45 18.11 -8.47
C SER A 813 -34.62 19.62 -8.55
N ILE A 814 -33.99 20.23 -9.56
CA ILE A 814 -34.12 21.64 -9.94
C ILE A 814 -34.55 21.77 -11.39
N LYS A 815 -35.16 22.90 -11.74
CA LYS A 815 -35.40 23.31 -13.13
C LYS A 815 -34.25 24.23 -13.58
N PRO A 816 -33.54 23.93 -14.68
CA PRO A 816 -32.57 24.86 -15.25
C PRO A 816 -33.18 26.25 -15.50
N GLY A 817 -32.48 27.30 -15.08
CA GLY A 817 -32.96 28.68 -15.16
C GLY A 817 -33.97 29.10 -14.08
N ASP A 818 -34.36 28.18 -13.20
CA ASP A 818 -35.16 28.43 -11.98
C ASP A 818 -34.56 27.62 -10.81
N PRO A 819 -33.33 27.97 -10.37
CA PRO A 819 -32.57 27.18 -9.40
C PRO A 819 -33.17 27.19 -7.99
N ALA A 820 -34.10 28.12 -7.70
CA ALA A 820 -34.85 28.14 -6.44
C ALA A 820 -35.94 27.06 -6.37
N SER A 821 -36.33 26.46 -7.50
CA SER A 821 -37.38 25.41 -7.59
C SER A 821 -36.94 24.02 -7.08
N ILE A 822 -36.18 23.98 -5.99
CA ILE A 822 -35.61 22.76 -5.38
C ILE A 822 -36.71 21.87 -4.83
N ARG A 823 -36.73 20.61 -5.25
CA ARG A 823 -37.56 19.55 -4.68
C ARG A 823 -36.67 18.41 -4.20
N VAL A 824 -36.52 18.27 -2.89
CA VAL A 824 -35.85 17.09 -2.29
C VAL A 824 -36.68 15.84 -2.57
N ILE A 825 -36.01 14.73 -2.85
CA ILE A 825 -36.61 13.45 -3.26
C ILE A 825 -36.25 12.39 -2.22
N ALA A 826 -37.25 11.84 -1.56
CA ALA A 826 -37.08 10.70 -0.68
C ALA A 826 -36.91 9.39 -1.51
N PRO A 827 -36.13 8.42 -1.05
CA PRO A 827 -36.06 7.11 -1.67
C PRO A 827 -37.39 6.36 -1.50
N THR A 828 -37.83 5.68 -2.54
CA THR A 828 -39.07 4.87 -2.56
C THR A 828 -38.75 3.43 -2.93
N PRO A 829 -39.56 2.41 -2.55
CA PRO A 829 -39.35 1.04 -3.01
C PRO A 829 -39.23 0.96 -4.53
N VAL A 830 -38.34 0.09 -5.02
CA VAL A 830 -38.17 -0.14 -6.47
C VAL A 830 -39.46 -0.68 -7.07
N ALA A 831 -39.85 -0.17 -8.23
CA ALA A 831 -41.08 -0.56 -8.91
C ALA A 831 -40.92 -0.50 -10.42
N ALA A 832 -41.25 -1.59 -11.11
CA ALA A 832 -41.20 -1.65 -12.57
C ALA A 832 -42.24 -0.72 -13.19
N ARG A 833 -41.79 0.20 -14.04
CA ARG A 833 -42.65 1.09 -14.86
C ARG A 833 -42.12 1.16 -16.28
N ALA A 834 -43.01 0.97 -17.25
CA ALA A 834 -42.65 1.06 -18.66
C ALA A 834 -42.20 2.49 -19.01
N GLY A 835 -41.07 2.63 -19.71
CA GLY A 835 -40.57 3.91 -20.19
C GLY A 835 -39.81 4.77 -19.15
N THR A 836 -39.55 4.25 -17.95
CA THR A 836 -38.61 4.84 -16.98
C THR A 836 -37.17 4.40 -17.32
N ARG A 837 -36.21 5.33 -17.36
CA ARG A 837 -34.77 5.04 -17.44
C ARG A 837 -34.16 4.96 -16.04
N VAL A 838 -33.11 4.16 -15.89
CA VAL A 838 -32.31 4.03 -14.68
C VAL A 838 -30.99 4.80 -14.89
N ALA A 839 -30.62 5.65 -13.94
CA ALA A 839 -29.31 6.27 -13.84
C ALA A 839 -28.38 5.40 -13.00
N LEU A 840 -27.19 5.09 -13.52
CA LEU A 840 -26.24 4.13 -12.97
C LEU A 840 -24.83 4.73 -12.95
N PRO A 841 -23.95 4.31 -12.02
CA PRO A 841 -22.53 4.61 -12.13
C PRO A 841 -21.95 4.17 -13.48
N SER A 842 -21.12 5.01 -14.10
CA SER A 842 -20.36 4.63 -15.31
C SER A 842 -19.03 3.95 -14.98
N SER A 843 -18.55 4.12 -13.74
CA SER A 843 -17.32 3.53 -13.21
C SER A 843 -17.57 2.97 -11.80
N PHE A 844 -16.93 1.86 -11.48
CA PHE A 844 -17.02 1.14 -10.20
C PHE A 844 -15.63 0.77 -9.70
N TRP A 845 -15.50 0.54 -8.39
CA TRP A 845 -14.31 0.01 -7.75
C TRP A 845 -14.73 -1.08 -6.77
N ASN A 846 -14.14 -2.28 -6.90
CA ASN A 846 -14.40 -3.41 -6.02
C ASN A 846 -13.18 -4.34 -5.95
N ASN A 847 -12.50 -4.36 -4.80
CA ASN A 847 -11.28 -5.15 -4.59
C ASN A 847 -11.30 -6.04 -3.32
N GLY A 848 -12.40 -6.04 -2.55
CA GLY A 848 -12.53 -6.87 -1.34
C GLY A 848 -11.67 -6.48 -0.12
N GLU A 849 -10.95 -5.36 -0.12
CA GLU A 849 -9.98 -4.96 0.92
C GLU A 849 -10.54 -5.03 2.36
N PHE A 850 -9.67 -5.35 3.33
CA PHE A 850 -9.97 -5.71 4.73
C PHE A 850 -10.79 -6.98 4.97
N ARG A 851 -11.25 -7.66 3.93
CA ARG A 851 -11.89 -8.98 4.06
C ARG A 851 -10.98 -10.02 3.42
N ASP A 852 -10.52 -10.96 4.24
CA ASP A 852 -9.88 -12.20 3.80
C ASP A 852 -10.71 -12.88 2.70
N GLN A 853 -10.17 -12.93 1.48
CA GLN A 853 -10.83 -13.49 0.29
C GLN A 853 -10.49 -14.97 0.03
N TYR A 854 -9.63 -15.58 0.85
CA TYR A 854 -9.18 -16.96 0.67
C TYR A 854 -10.24 -17.95 1.16
N ASP A 855 -10.71 -18.83 0.27
CA ASP A 855 -11.54 -19.97 0.63
C ASP A 855 -10.67 -21.24 0.82
N PRO A 856 -10.38 -21.67 2.06
CA PRO A 856 -9.60 -22.88 2.31
C PRO A 856 -10.34 -24.19 1.98
N ALA A 857 -11.65 -24.15 1.66
CA ALA A 857 -12.39 -25.33 1.20
C ALA A 857 -12.20 -25.59 -0.31
N THR A 858 -11.99 -24.55 -1.11
CA THR A 858 -11.69 -24.65 -2.55
C THR A 858 -10.24 -24.32 -2.91
N ASP A 859 -9.41 -23.92 -1.93
CA ASP A 859 -8.00 -23.54 -2.09
C ASP A 859 -7.80 -22.36 -3.05
N ARG A 860 -8.77 -21.43 -3.07
CA ARG A 860 -8.90 -20.39 -4.09
C ARG A 860 -9.31 -19.06 -3.47
N PHE A 861 -8.79 -17.96 -4.00
CA PHE A 861 -9.31 -16.63 -3.74
C PHE A 861 -10.49 -16.31 -4.67
N THR A 862 -11.50 -15.59 -4.17
CA THR A 862 -12.59 -15.08 -5.03
C THR A 862 -12.02 -14.00 -5.95
N THR A 863 -12.13 -14.14 -7.28
CA THR A 863 -11.51 -13.17 -8.20
C THR A 863 -12.20 -11.80 -8.21
N LEU A 864 -11.47 -10.74 -8.59
CA LEU A 864 -12.03 -9.38 -8.76
C LEU A 864 -13.26 -9.35 -9.68
N ALA A 865 -13.24 -10.12 -10.78
CA ALA A 865 -14.38 -10.23 -11.71
C ALA A 865 -15.60 -10.94 -11.07
N GLU A 866 -15.38 -11.97 -10.24
CA GLU A 866 -16.46 -12.63 -9.48
C GLU A 866 -17.04 -11.70 -8.40
N MET A 867 -16.20 -10.94 -7.69
CA MET A 867 -16.65 -9.92 -6.73
C MET A 867 -17.47 -8.83 -7.42
N PHE A 868 -16.97 -8.28 -8.52
CA PHE A 868 -17.68 -7.26 -9.28
C PHE A 868 -19.03 -7.76 -9.81
N ALA A 869 -19.08 -8.98 -10.37
CA ALA A 869 -20.32 -9.59 -10.85
C ALA A 869 -21.35 -9.80 -9.73
N ARG A 870 -20.92 -10.24 -8.54
CA ARG A 870 -21.76 -10.42 -7.35
C ARG A 870 -22.37 -9.09 -6.88
N ASP A 871 -21.53 -8.07 -6.71
CA ASP A 871 -21.93 -6.84 -6.01
C ASP A 871 -22.66 -5.85 -6.93
N ALA A 872 -22.20 -5.72 -8.18
CA ALA A 872 -22.90 -4.94 -9.21
C ALA A 872 -24.22 -5.61 -9.63
N GLY A 873 -24.28 -6.94 -9.61
CA GLY A 873 -25.51 -7.72 -9.85
C GLY A 873 -26.56 -7.65 -8.74
N THR A 874 -26.23 -7.06 -7.59
CA THR A 874 -27.18 -6.92 -6.47
C THR A 874 -28.17 -5.77 -6.72
N ALA A 875 -29.43 -6.10 -6.97
CA ALA A 875 -30.52 -5.14 -7.12
C ALA A 875 -30.73 -4.33 -5.84
N LYS A 876 -30.88 -3.00 -5.95
CA LYS A 876 -31.15 -2.14 -4.80
C LYS A 876 -32.64 -2.20 -4.44
N ALA A 877 -32.98 -2.08 -3.15
CA ALA A 877 -34.36 -2.21 -2.69
C ALA A 877 -35.20 -0.93 -2.87
N THR A 878 -34.54 0.24 -2.91
CA THR A 878 -35.17 1.56 -3.06
C THR A 878 -34.49 2.38 -4.15
N GLU A 879 -35.20 3.39 -4.66
CA GLU A 879 -34.77 4.30 -5.71
C GLU A 879 -35.39 5.70 -5.54
N TYR A 880 -34.63 6.73 -5.91
CA TYR A 880 -35.06 8.12 -6.01
C TYR A 880 -35.65 8.36 -7.40
N ARG A 881 -36.88 8.89 -7.49
CA ARG A 881 -37.56 9.11 -8.77
C ARG A 881 -37.59 10.59 -9.15
N SER A 882 -37.39 10.89 -10.42
CA SER A 882 -37.61 12.23 -10.95
C SER A 882 -39.05 12.72 -10.72
N PRO A 883 -39.28 14.05 -10.65
CA PRO A 883 -40.62 14.62 -10.51
C PRO A 883 -41.66 14.12 -11.53
N ASP A 884 -41.21 13.82 -12.76
CA ASP A 884 -42.05 13.30 -13.85
C ASP A 884 -42.12 11.74 -13.90
N GLY A 885 -41.38 11.04 -13.04
CA GLY A 885 -41.29 9.58 -12.99
C GLY A 885 -40.56 8.91 -14.17
N SER A 886 -40.00 9.67 -15.09
CA SER A 886 -39.31 9.16 -16.28
C SER A 886 -37.89 8.65 -16.01
N LEU A 887 -37.30 9.01 -14.86
CA LEU A 887 -35.97 8.64 -14.44
C LEU A 887 -35.98 8.12 -13.00
N ALA A 888 -35.19 7.08 -12.74
CA ALA A 888 -34.91 6.57 -11.39
C ALA A 888 -33.40 6.47 -11.16
N LEU A 889 -32.94 6.86 -9.98
CA LEU A 889 -31.59 6.63 -9.47
C LEU A 889 -31.71 5.59 -8.34
N PRO A 890 -31.16 4.37 -8.48
CA PRO A 890 -31.17 3.39 -7.40
C PRO A 890 -30.47 3.94 -6.15
N ALA A 891 -30.97 3.62 -4.97
CA ALA A 891 -30.37 4.03 -3.72
C ALA A 891 -29.22 3.07 -3.35
N PHE A 892 -28.03 3.38 -3.85
CA PHE A 892 -26.79 2.71 -3.43
C PHE A 892 -26.50 3.03 -1.95
N ARG A 893 -25.86 2.10 -1.24
CA ARG A 893 -25.45 2.33 0.15
C ARG A 893 -24.41 3.45 0.19
N VAL A 894 -24.62 4.43 1.05
CA VAL A 894 -23.63 5.46 1.36
C VAL A 894 -22.90 5.05 2.63
N TRP A 895 -21.57 5.05 2.57
CA TRP A 895 -20.68 4.84 3.70
C TRP A 895 -20.19 6.19 4.22
N GLN A 896 -20.28 6.38 5.54
CA GLN A 896 -19.92 7.64 6.20
C GLN A 896 -18.60 7.51 6.96
N GLN A 897 -17.70 8.48 6.76
CA GLN A 897 -16.54 8.73 7.60
C GLN A 897 -16.62 10.17 8.14
N GLY A 898 -16.35 10.40 9.42
CA GLY A 898 -16.52 11.72 10.03
C GLY A 898 -17.98 12.14 10.25
N PRO A 899 -18.23 13.40 10.64
CA PRO A 899 -19.56 13.91 11.03
C PRO A 899 -20.59 14.00 9.89
N GLY A 900 -21.84 14.32 10.25
CA GLY A 900 -22.96 14.49 9.33
C GLY A 900 -22.92 15.73 8.42
N ASN A 901 -21.88 16.56 8.53
CA ASN A 901 -21.74 17.88 7.89
C ASN A 901 -20.54 17.92 6.91
N PHE A 902 -20.19 19.11 6.43
CA PHE A 902 -19.11 19.36 5.45
C PHE A 902 -17.70 18.88 5.83
N ILE A 903 -17.46 18.51 7.10
CA ILE A 903 -16.18 17.96 7.57
C ILE A 903 -16.12 16.43 7.38
N GLY A 904 -17.27 15.77 7.22
CA GLY A 904 -17.35 14.33 6.98
C GLY A 904 -17.42 13.97 5.50
N TRP A 905 -16.93 12.78 5.18
CA TRP A 905 -16.88 12.22 3.82
C TRP A 905 -17.97 11.17 3.62
N ARG A 906 -18.42 11.03 2.37
CA ARG A 906 -19.42 10.07 1.92
C ARG A 906 -18.87 9.32 0.71
N PHE A 907 -19.02 8.00 0.73
CA PHE A 907 -18.54 7.12 -0.31
C PHE A 907 -19.66 6.19 -0.77
N SER A 908 -19.83 6.04 -2.08
CA SER A 908 -20.85 5.19 -2.71
C SER A 908 -20.60 5.11 -4.20
N ASP A 909 -21.01 4.03 -4.87
CA ASP A 909 -20.73 3.85 -6.30
C ASP A 909 -21.25 5.05 -7.14
N THR A 910 -22.36 5.67 -6.72
CA THR A 910 -22.95 6.85 -7.36
C THR A 910 -22.31 8.19 -6.97
N LEU A 911 -21.53 8.27 -5.88
CA LEU A 911 -20.77 9.46 -5.47
C LEU A 911 -19.36 9.43 -6.07
N ASP A 912 -18.70 8.28 -5.96
CA ASP A 912 -17.31 8.03 -6.32
C ASP A 912 -17.15 8.00 -7.85
N THR A 913 -18.15 7.53 -8.61
CA THR A 913 -18.13 7.53 -10.08
C THR A 913 -18.01 8.93 -10.68
N TYR A 914 -17.18 9.08 -11.73
CA TYR A 914 -16.97 10.35 -12.44
C TYR A 914 -18.22 10.86 -13.18
N GLY A 915 -19.20 10.00 -13.44
CA GLY A 915 -20.45 10.37 -14.10
C GLY A 915 -21.50 9.25 -14.10
N LEU A 916 -22.76 9.62 -14.32
CA LEU A 916 -23.86 8.66 -14.46
C LEU A 916 -24.14 8.33 -15.94
N VAL A 917 -24.43 7.06 -16.23
CA VAL A 917 -24.99 6.59 -17.50
C VAL A 917 -26.47 6.29 -17.32
N THR A 918 -27.29 6.51 -18.36
CA THR A 918 -28.75 6.26 -18.31
C THR A 918 -29.21 5.22 -19.33
N SER A 919 -30.04 4.26 -18.92
CA SER A 919 -30.47 3.12 -19.74
C SER A 919 -31.85 2.63 -19.31
N ALA A 920 -32.62 1.98 -20.19
CA ALA A 920 -33.81 1.24 -19.76
C ALA A 920 -33.43 -0.13 -19.15
N VAL A 921 -34.34 -0.69 -18.35
CA VAL A 921 -34.24 -2.09 -17.89
C VAL A 921 -34.40 -3.01 -19.10
N GLY A 922 -33.52 -4.00 -19.23
CA GLY A 922 -33.43 -4.90 -20.38
C GLY A 922 -32.51 -4.42 -21.51
N GLU A 923 -31.97 -3.21 -21.43
CA GLU A 923 -30.94 -2.72 -22.37
C GLU A 923 -29.52 -3.01 -21.86
N ARG A 924 -28.53 -2.95 -22.76
CA ARG A 924 -27.11 -3.08 -22.40
C ARG A 924 -26.44 -1.72 -22.19
N VAL A 925 -25.69 -1.61 -21.09
CA VAL A 925 -24.76 -0.51 -20.80
C VAL A 925 -23.32 -0.96 -20.90
N TYR A 926 -22.41 -0.01 -21.01
CA TYR A 926 -20.99 -0.20 -20.76
C TYR A 926 -20.60 0.49 -19.46
N VAL A 927 -19.74 -0.15 -18.66
CA VAL A 927 -19.24 0.37 -17.38
C VAL A 927 -17.76 0.01 -17.21
N ALA A 928 -16.99 0.84 -16.51
CA ALA A 928 -15.62 0.53 -16.13
C ALA A 928 -15.56 -0.09 -14.71
N ASN A 929 -14.72 -1.11 -14.52
CA ASN A 929 -14.25 -1.52 -13.20
C ASN A 929 -12.80 -1.04 -13.03
N GLY A 930 -12.59 -0.02 -12.20
CA GLY A 930 -11.29 0.57 -11.92
C GLY A 930 -10.33 -0.43 -11.27
N SER A 931 -10.83 -1.28 -10.35
CA SER A 931 -10.03 -2.27 -9.63
C SER A 931 -9.42 -3.37 -10.51
N GLU A 932 -9.91 -3.55 -11.75
CA GLU A 932 -9.29 -4.42 -12.75
C GLU A 932 -8.67 -3.64 -13.92
N ASN A 933 -8.87 -2.33 -13.97
CA ASN A 933 -8.66 -1.48 -15.15
C ASN A 933 -9.29 -2.10 -16.43
N ARG A 934 -10.58 -2.48 -16.36
CA ARG A 934 -11.34 -3.09 -17.49
C ARG A 934 -12.66 -2.38 -17.77
N THR A 935 -13.12 -2.45 -19.01
CA THR A 935 -14.51 -2.10 -19.38
C THR A 935 -15.33 -3.36 -19.63
N TYR A 936 -16.56 -3.35 -19.14
CA TYR A 936 -17.54 -4.41 -19.25
C TYR A 936 -18.79 -3.94 -20.01
N SER A 937 -19.50 -4.85 -20.67
CA SER A 937 -20.90 -4.66 -21.05
C SER A 937 -21.82 -5.44 -20.11
N ALA A 938 -22.96 -4.87 -19.73
CA ALA A 938 -23.92 -5.49 -18.81
C ALA A 938 -25.37 -5.23 -19.22
N LEU A 939 -26.26 -6.16 -18.94
CA LEU A 939 -27.72 -6.01 -18.99
C LEU A 939 -28.23 -5.31 -17.71
N VAL A 940 -28.99 -4.23 -17.87
CA VAL A 940 -29.60 -3.51 -16.75
C VAL A 940 -30.86 -4.23 -16.28
N GLY A 941 -30.82 -4.72 -15.04
CA GLY A 941 -31.95 -5.34 -14.34
C GLY A 941 -32.75 -4.37 -13.45
N PRO A 942 -33.84 -4.85 -12.84
CA PRO A 942 -34.59 -4.09 -11.83
C PRO A 942 -33.70 -3.61 -10.68
N GLY A 943 -34.00 -2.42 -10.13
CA GLY A 943 -33.21 -1.83 -9.04
C GLY A 943 -31.76 -1.54 -9.40
N GLY A 944 -31.45 -1.43 -10.69
CA GLY A 944 -30.12 -1.09 -11.20
C GLY A 944 -29.08 -2.22 -11.16
N ALA A 945 -29.50 -3.47 -10.97
CA ALA A 945 -28.59 -4.62 -11.03
C ALA A 945 -27.89 -4.71 -12.40
N LEU A 946 -26.57 -4.94 -12.41
CA LEU A 946 -25.82 -5.23 -13.62
C LEU A 946 -25.67 -6.75 -13.78
N THR A 947 -26.35 -7.32 -14.78
CA THR A 947 -26.42 -8.76 -15.05
C THR A 947 -25.79 -9.10 -16.39
N ASP A 948 -25.48 -10.38 -16.66
CA ASP A 948 -24.81 -10.81 -17.90
C ASP A 948 -23.57 -9.95 -18.24
N LEU A 949 -22.76 -9.68 -17.21
CA LEU A 949 -21.51 -8.94 -17.28
C LEU A 949 -20.51 -9.69 -18.16
N LYS A 950 -20.02 -9.00 -19.20
CA LYS A 950 -19.08 -9.54 -20.20
C LYS A 950 -17.93 -8.55 -20.37
N PRO A 951 -16.65 -8.96 -20.21
CA PRO A 951 -15.51 -8.13 -20.57
C PRO A 951 -15.66 -7.61 -22.00
N PHE A 952 -15.39 -6.32 -22.21
CA PHE A 952 -15.49 -5.65 -23.49
C PHE A 952 -14.12 -5.18 -24.00
N SER A 953 -13.31 -4.57 -23.12
CA SER A 953 -11.94 -4.18 -23.44
C SER A 953 -11.01 -4.34 -22.22
N GLY A 954 -9.72 -4.58 -22.49
CA GLY A 954 -8.66 -4.68 -21.48
C GLY A 954 -8.16 -3.33 -20.93
N ARG A 955 -8.92 -2.26 -21.12
CA ARG A 955 -8.64 -0.92 -20.58
C ARG A 955 -9.94 -0.32 -20.06
N GLY A 956 -10.03 -0.14 -18.75
CA GLY A 956 -11.04 0.65 -18.05
C GLY A 956 -10.50 2.06 -17.79
N GLY A 957 -11.09 2.78 -16.85
CA GLY A 957 -10.64 4.13 -16.49
C GLY A 957 -11.77 4.99 -15.93
N GLU A 958 -11.62 6.31 -16.04
CA GLU A 958 -12.50 7.27 -15.41
C GLU A 958 -13.94 7.23 -15.95
N SER A 959 -14.13 7.01 -17.26
CA SER A 959 -15.46 7.06 -17.88
C SER A 959 -15.54 6.23 -19.16
N VAL A 960 -16.76 5.77 -19.47
CA VAL A 960 -17.09 5.10 -20.74
C VAL A 960 -18.38 5.64 -21.32
N ALA A 961 -18.39 5.92 -22.62
CA ALA A 961 -19.55 6.40 -23.37
C ALA A 961 -19.74 5.60 -24.67
N LYS A 962 -20.99 5.30 -25.02
CA LYS A 962 -21.35 4.72 -26.32
C LYS A 962 -21.76 5.85 -27.27
N GLY A 963 -21.15 5.91 -28.45
CA GLY A 963 -21.51 6.87 -29.49
C GLY A 963 -22.77 6.49 -30.27
N PRO A 964 -23.39 7.45 -30.99
CA PRO A 964 -24.54 7.19 -31.87
C PRO A 964 -24.19 6.31 -33.08
N ASP A 965 -22.91 6.19 -33.38
CA ASP A 965 -22.30 5.27 -34.35
C ASP A 965 -22.16 3.83 -33.85
N GLY A 966 -22.42 3.58 -32.57
CA GLY A 966 -22.23 2.28 -31.90
C GLY A 966 -20.82 2.02 -31.35
N ARG A 967 -19.82 2.87 -31.66
CA ARG A 967 -18.47 2.77 -31.07
C ARG A 967 -18.51 3.09 -29.58
N VAL A 968 -17.50 2.61 -28.85
CA VAL A 968 -17.37 2.80 -27.40
C VAL A 968 -16.09 3.58 -27.12
N TYR A 969 -16.21 4.63 -26.31
CA TYR A 969 -15.18 5.60 -26.02
C TYR A 969 -14.83 5.48 -24.54
N VAL A 970 -13.56 5.20 -24.21
CA VAL A 970 -13.07 4.99 -22.84
C VAL A 970 -12.05 6.06 -22.49
N ALA A 971 -12.31 6.83 -21.43
CA ALA A 971 -11.36 7.74 -20.83
C ALA A 971 -10.41 6.96 -19.91
N ASN A 972 -9.12 7.02 -20.20
CA ASN A 972 -8.03 6.48 -19.39
C ASN A 972 -6.74 7.24 -19.72
N GLY A 973 -6.58 8.44 -19.15
CA GLY A 973 -5.47 9.35 -19.51
C GLY A 973 -5.61 10.02 -20.88
N GLN A 974 -6.19 9.33 -21.85
CA GLN A 974 -6.66 9.77 -23.18
C GLN A 974 -8.00 9.10 -23.51
N VAL A 975 -8.63 9.43 -24.65
CA VAL A 975 -9.88 8.76 -25.07
C VAL A 975 -9.56 7.67 -26.10
N PHE A 976 -9.65 6.41 -25.68
CA PHE A 976 -9.50 5.25 -26.55
C PHE A 976 -10.84 4.87 -27.16
N VAL A 977 -10.85 4.55 -28.45
CA VAL A 977 -12.06 4.28 -29.24
C VAL A 977 -12.07 2.81 -29.65
N PHE A 978 -13.16 2.12 -29.37
CA PHE A 978 -13.37 0.71 -29.68
C PHE A 978 -14.57 0.53 -30.60
N ASN A 979 -14.46 -0.44 -31.51
CA ASN A 979 -15.58 -0.92 -32.31
C ASN A 979 -16.60 -1.66 -31.43
N PRO A 980 -17.85 -1.90 -31.91
CA PRO A 980 -18.87 -2.61 -31.14
C PRO A 980 -18.50 -4.04 -30.70
N ASP A 981 -17.45 -4.63 -31.27
CA ASP A 981 -16.92 -5.95 -30.94
C ASP A 981 -15.78 -5.94 -29.90
N GLY A 982 -15.36 -4.76 -29.42
CA GLY A 982 -14.26 -4.59 -28.47
C GLY A 982 -12.87 -4.41 -29.09
N THR A 983 -12.74 -4.41 -30.43
CA THR A 983 -11.45 -4.14 -31.10
C THR A 983 -11.12 -2.64 -31.05
N GLU A 984 -9.85 -2.29 -30.79
CA GLU A 984 -9.40 -0.89 -30.76
C GLU A 984 -9.42 -0.30 -32.18
N ALA A 985 -10.17 0.78 -32.36
CA ALA A 985 -10.31 1.53 -33.61
C ALA A 985 -9.35 2.73 -33.70
N GLY A 986 -8.87 3.22 -32.55
CA GLY A 986 -7.90 4.31 -32.47
C GLY A 986 -8.05 5.15 -31.20
N ARG A 987 -7.54 6.38 -31.22
CA ARG A 987 -7.48 7.28 -30.06
C ARG A 987 -7.76 8.73 -30.44
N ILE A 988 -8.35 9.47 -29.51
CA ILE A 988 -8.53 10.92 -29.59
C ILE A 988 -7.56 11.57 -28.60
N GLU A 989 -6.70 12.47 -29.09
CA GLU A 989 -5.76 13.22 -28.27
C GLU A 989 -6.43 14.41 -27.58
N VAL A 990 -6.48 14.37 -26.25
CA VAL A 990 -6.99 15.44 -25.38
C VAL A 990 -5.81 16.10 -24.65
N PRO A 991 -5.72 17.45 -24.58
CA PRO A 991 -4.63 18.12 -23.87
C PRO A 991 -4.57 17.74 -22.38
N ASP A 992 -5.70 17.91 -21.69
CA ASP A 992 -5.85 17.56 -20.28
C ASP A 992 -6.39 16.14 -20.13
N ARG A 993 -6.37 15.59 -18.90
CA ARG A 993 -6.89 14.24 -18.64
C ARG A 993 -8.42 14.19 -18.77
N PRO A 994 -9.00 13.35 -19.65
CA PRO A 994 -10.45 13.16 -19.71
C PRO A 994 -10.93 12.43 -18.45
N LEU A 995 -11.96 12.98 -17.80
CA LEU A 995 -12.59 12.42 -16.59
C LEU A 995 -14.00 11.90 -16.86
N GLN A 996 -14.77 12.59 -17.70
CA GLN A 996 -16.12 12.16 -18.09
C GLN A 996 -16.38 12.37 -19.59
N LEU A 997 -17.01 11.39 -20.22
CA LEU A 997 -17.39 11.38 -21.63
C LEU A 997 -18.92 11.36 -21.79
N LEU A 998 -19.47 12.24 -22.62
CA LEU A 998 -20.91 12.38 -22.85
C LEU A 998 -21.19 12.74 -24.31
N PHE A 999 -22.16 12.09 -24.96
CA PHE A 999 -22.64 12.48 -26.29
C PHE A 999 -23.83 13.45 -26.20
N GLY A 1000 -23.81 14.50 -27.02
CA GLY A 1000 -24.82 15.56 -27.06
C GLY A 1000 -24.63 16.50 -28.26
N GLY A 1001 -24.98 17.78 -28.07
CA GLY A 1001 -25.14 18.75 -29.15
C GLY A 1001 -26.44 18.55 -29.93
N ASP A 1002 -26.84 19.55 -30.71
CA ASP A 1002 -28.14 19.63 -31.39
C ASP A 1002 -28.43 18.42 -32.33
N ASP A 1003 -27.39 17.71 -32.78
CA ASP A 1003 -27.44 16.50 -33.62
C ASP A 1003 -27.17 15.18 -32.86
N GLY A 1004 -26.84 15.26 -31.56
CA GLY A 1004 -26.46 14.12 -30.72
C GLY A 1004 -25.08 13.52 -30.99
N ARG A 1005 -24.24 14.15 -31.83
CA ARG A 1005 -22.93 13.60 -32.27
C ARG A 1005 -21.71 14.29 -31.66
N THR A 1006 -21.92 15.34 -30.88
CA THR A 1006 -20.83 16.03 -30.19
C THR A 1006 -20.42 15.24 -28.95
N LEU A 1007 -19.19 14.71 -28.94
CA LEU A 1007 -18.58 14.12 -27.76
C LEU A 1007 -18.06 15.24 -26.87
N PHE A 1008 -18.72 15.50 -25.75
CA PHE A 1008 -18.23 16.34 -24.66
C PHE A 1008 -17.25 15.57 -23.80
N ILE A 1009 -16.17 16.25 -23.41
CA ILE A 1009 -15.07 15.71 -22.63
C ILE A 1009 -14.81 16.68 -21.48
N LEU A 1010 -15.12 16.25 -20.26
CA LEU A 1010 -14.91 17.04 -19.03
C LEU A 1010 -13.57 16.64 -18.41
N THR A 1011 -12.80 17.63 -17.97
CA THR A 1011 -11.49 17.48 -17.29
C THR A 1011 -11.51 18.30 -16.00
N HIS A 1012 -10.45 18.32 -15.20
CA HIS A 1012 -10.45 19.18 -14.01
C HIS A 1012 -10.63 20.67 -14.39
N HIS A 1013 -9.86 21.17 -15.35
CA HIS A 1013 -9.74 22.60 -15.58
C HIS A 1013 -10.44 23.15 -16.83
N ALA A 1014 -10.93 22.27 -17.72
CA ALA A 1014 -11.53 22.67 -18.99
C ALA A 1014 -12.63 21.73 -19.50
N LEU A 1015 -13.53 22.29 -20.30
CA LEU A 1015 -14.50 21.57 -21.10
C LEU A 1015 -14.01 21.52 -22.55
N TYR A 1016 -13.96 20.32 -23.13
CA TYR A 1016 -13.62 20.09 -24.52
C TYR A 1016 -14.77 19.41 -25.29
N ALA A 1017 -14.72 19.47 -26.61
CA ALA A 1017 -15.53 18.62 -27.47
C ALA A 1017 -14.82 18.13 -28.74
N ALA A 1018 -15.33 17.03 -29.27
CA ALA A 1018 -14.96 16.42 -30.54
C ALA A 1018 -16.20 15.94 -31.32
N GLN A 1019 -16.04 15.66 -32.61
CA GLN A 1019 -17.08 15.06 -33.48
C GLN A 1019 -16.47 13.85 -34.23
N PRO A 1020 -16.33 12.70 -33.55
CA PRO A 1020 -15.56 11.53 -34.02
C PRO A 1020 -16.26 10.65 -35.07
#